data_AF-A0A847I4C4-F1
#
_entry.id   AF-A0A847I4C4-F1
#
_cell.length_a   1.000
_cell.length_b   1.000
_cell.length_c   1.000
_cell.angle_alpha   90.00
_cell.angle_beta   90.00
_cell.angle_gamma   90.00
#
_symmetry.space_group_name_H-M   'P 1'
#
loop_
_entity.id
_entity.type
_entity.pdbx_description
1 polymer ?
#
loop_
_entity_poly.entity_id
_entity_poly.type
_entity_poly.pdbx_seq_one_letter_code
_entity_poly.pdbx_strand_id
1 'polypeptide(L)'
;MVGTISSSIGLISGIDYGTMVDQLMAIEARPRDKLTLRMSSLDAQKTALADISARLSALLARITSLTKPSFFSTSKAISSNPAVLSASTTGTAVPGSFSFTVRSLARTQQLISRGYTSRNAAVAAGSLTIESAAAQVNRDTALEELNGYAGVQRGSFKITNARGESATINLREAQTVSDVLDLINTANIGVRAELRGEGIHLADTTGGTGGLRISEVGEGHVAADLGFTAGLTFSADGQLTGGNLIYLSEATPLSALNDGLGLRRAVAGTGFQIQVDGLEAPVKVKLSEVLTADTRLERLNHARGVELGTIRITNRAGVSEEIDLSDARTIGDVQTAIQNAISGITVVISGSGLMITDGSNEEDHDLTIEDVSGHAARDLGIAGTTDGKSIRGSQILNVDTLGDVLAAINYADGNETPQGLPAVRAAIDASGRGITLTSEMGAALTLVVPEESSSQALFDLGFQPNSTGESISGGRIIGGLNTVLLKTLNGGRGLTGGIMQITANGNTVQVDVTGAETLRDVIEAINTASEQSGLGIAASYHSSGNKLQIVNTADGAGSITISDVQGELAHSLGIDAGGSRITSNNLQRRYVSENTRLQDLNMGQGVSLGKIKITDSRGVSATIDLASERAETLQDVIDAIRGATALQLEVRINDTGDGLLITDTSEGTGKLIIEDDTGTAARDLNIAGESEGAAKQIDGSFELKIDTATADTLDQVLAQINKTRLANAAIINDGSGVAPYRLSITSAASGRAGELIIDAGTTGLDLTTLTQAQDAAITLGSDDNGLLIRSTTNTITDAIPGVTLTLTGTDDQPVTVTVERDLDSMLSTLKGLVDDYNGLLDRIKQYASYDSET
;
A
#
# COMPACT_ATOMS: atom_id res chain seq x y z
N MET A 1 -27.99 87.90 -22.52
CA MET A 1 -27.59 88.91 -23.52
C MET A 1 -26.62 88.22 -24.47
N VAL A 2 -26.82 88.37 -25.79
CA VAL A 2 -26.00 87.81 -26.90
C VAL A 2 -26.15 86.28 -27.04
N GLY A 3 -26.60 85.66 -28.14
CA GLY A 3 -26.59 86.05 -29.54
C GLY A 3 -25.64 85.14 -30.31
N THR A 4 -26.06 83.90 -30.61
CA THR A 4 -25.45 83.08 -31.68
C THR A 4 -26.55 82.63 -32.63
N ILE A 5 -26.41 83.06 -33.87
CA ILE A 5 -27.35 82.88 -34.98
C ILE A 5 -27.11 81.47 -35.55
N SER A 6 -28.13 80.60 -35.48
CA SER A 6 -28.22 79.43 -36.36
C SER A 6 -29.17 79.80 -37.50
N SER A 7 -28.63 80.07 -38.67
CA SER A 7 -29.41 80.34 -39.88
C SER A 7 -29.75 79.04 -40.60
N SER A 8 -30.84 78.38 -40.25
CA SER A 8 -31.38 77.23 -41.00
C SER A 8 -32.52 77.61 -41.96
N ILE A 9 -32.78 78.91 -42.16
CA ILE A 9 -33.79 79.41 -43.10
C ILE A 9 -33.09 80.42 -44.03
N GLY A 10 -32.97 80.08 -45.32
CA GLY A 10 -32.50 81.02 -46.33
C GLY A 10 -33.52 82.15 -46.51
N LEU A 11 -33.17 83.36 -46.08
CA LEU A 11 -34.05 84.55 -46.04
C LEU A 11 -34.53 85.08 -47.41
N ILE A 12 -34.31 84.36 -48.52
CA ILE A 12 -34.71 84.79 -49.88
C ILE A 12 -35.53 83.74 -50.66
N SER A 13 -35.55 82.44 -50.30
CA SER A 13 -36.26 81.42 -51.11
C SER A 13 -37.50 80.78 -50.47
N GLY A 14 -37.71 80.89 -49.15
CA GLY A 14 -38.83 80.22 -48.47
C GLY A 14 -38.73 78.68 -48.42
N ILE A 15 -37.57 78.11 -48.75
CA ILE A 15 -37.33 76.66 -48.72
C ILE A 15 -36.84 76.24 -47.34
N ASP A 16 -37.52 75.27 -46.73
CA ASP A 16 -37.12 74.63 -45.47
C ASP A 16 -35.99 73.63 -45.75
N TYR A 17 -34.77 74.13 -45.76
CA TYR A 17 -33.58 73.33 -46.03
C TYR A 17 -33.36 72.24 -44.96
N GLY A 18 -33.89 72.40 -43.74
CA GLY A 18 -33.80 71.38 -42.69
C GLY A 18 -34.60 70.13 -43.06
N THR A 19 -35.88 70.30 -43.40
CA THR A 19 -36.74 69.17 -43.81
C THR A 19 -36.30 68.54 -45.13
N MET A 20 -35.76 69.32 -46.07
CA MET A 20 -35.26 68.82 -47.35
C MET A 20 -33.94 68.05 -47.19
N VAL A 21 -33.05 68.49 -46.30
CA VAL A 21 -31.83 67.76 -45.92
C VAL A 21 -32.18 66.49 -45.15
N ASP A 22 -33.15 66.52 -44.22
CA ASP A 22 -33.60 65.32 -43.52
C ASP A 22 -34.24 64.30 -44.47
N GLN A 23 -35.03 64.76 -45.45
CA GLN A 23 -35.61 63.90 -46.49
C GLN A 23 -34.54 63.33 -47.44
N LEU A 24 -33.52 64.10 -47.81
CA LEU A 24 -32.39 63.62 -48.62
C LEU A 24 -31.48 62.67 -47.83
N MET A 25 -31.20 62.95 -46.56
CA MET A 25 -30.48 62.05 -45.65
C MET A 25 -31.25 60.76 -45.43
N ALA A 26 -32.59 60.81 -45.32
CA ALA A 26 -33.43 59.61 -45.21
C ALA A 26 -33.42 58.77 -46.50
N ILE A 27 -33.28 59.38 -47.68
CA ILE A 27 -33.12 58.67 -48.96
C ILE A 27 -31.73 58.04 -49.07
N GLU A 28 -30.67 58.77 -48.72
CA GLU A 28 -29.28 58.30 -48.71
C GLU A 28 -29.01 57.27 -47.60
N ALA A 29 -29.79 57.25 -46.53
CA ALA A 29 -29.72 56.24 -45.46
C ALA A 29 -30.38 54.90 -45.84
N ARG A 30 -31.26 54.85 -46.85
CA ARG A 30 -31.98 53.62 -47.25
C ARG A 30 -31.08 52.40 -47.53
N PRO A 31 -29.94 52.51 -48.22
CA PRO A 31 -29.06 51.38 -48.45
C PRO A 31 -28.48 50.84 -47.14
N ARG A 32 -28.09 51.74 -46.22
CA ARG A 32 -27.61 51.38 -44.88
C ARG A 32 -28.71 50.70 -44.08
N ASP A 33 -29.90 51.27 -44.03
CA ASP A 33 -31.01 50.72 -43.26
C ASP A 33 -31.46 49.35 -43.82
N LYS A 34 -31.43 49.16 -45.16
CA LYS A 34 -31.62 47.84 -45.79
C LYS A 34 -30.54 46.84 -45.39
N LEU A 35 -29.28 47.26 -45.31
CA LEU A 35 -28.19 46.39 -44.85
C LEU A 35 -28.31 46.07 -43.36
N THR A 36 -28.72 47.02 -42.52
CA THR A 36 -28.98 46.81 -41.09
C THR A 36 -30.13 45.83 -40.87
N LEU A 37 -31.22 45.94 -41.64
CA LEU A 37 -32.31 44.97 -41.63
C LEU A 37 -31.85 43.58 -42.09
N ARG A 38 -31.03 43.51 -43.14
CA ARG A 38 -30.47 42.24 -43.63
C ARG A 38 -29.50 41.62 -42.63
N MET A 39 -28.67 42.43 -41.96
CA MET A 39 -27.80 41.99 -40.87
C MET A 39 -28.64 41.44 -39.72
N SER A 40 -29.68 42.14 -39.28
CA SER A 40 -30.58 41.67 -38.22
C SER A 40 -31.27 40.34 -38.59
N SER A 41 -31.72 40.19 -39.83
CA SER A 41 -32.30 38.94 -40.34
C SER A 41 -31.29 37.78 -40.38
N LEU A 42 -30.08 38.03 -40.87
CA LEU A 42 -29.01 37.02 -40.90
C LEU A 42 -28.54 36.63 -39.50
N ASP A 43 -28.51 37.58 -38.56
CA ASP A 43 -28.15 37.30 -37.16
C ASP A 43 -29.23 36.46 -36.47
N ALA A 44 -30.51 36.75 -36.72
CA ALA A 44 -31.62 35.92 -36.26
C ALA A 44 -31.55 34.49 -36.84
N GLN A 45 -31.21 34.34 -38.13
CA GLN A 45 -30.98 33.02 -38.76
C GLN A 45 -29.80 32.28 -38.13
N LYS A 46 -28.70 32.99 -37.83
CA LYS A 46 -27.53 32.41 -37.18
C LYS A 46 -27.85 31.92 -35.77
N THR A 47 -28.59 32.70 -34.98
CA THR A 47 -29.07 32.28 -33.65
C THR A 47 -30.00 31.07 -33.75
N ALA A 48 -30.90 31.04 -34.73
CA ALA A 48 -31.79 29.91 -34.97
C ALA A 48 -31.03 28.63 -35.32
N LEU A 49 -30.04 28.71 -36.19
CA LEU A 49 -29.19 27.57 -36.55
C LEU A 49 -28.35 27.08 -35.36
N ALA A 50 -27.85 28.00 -34.53
CA ALA A 50 -27.10 27.67 -33.32
C ALA A 50 -27.98 26.94 -32.29
N ASP A 51 -29.24 27.35 -32.10
CA ASP A 51 -30.20 26.68 -31.21
C ASP A 51 -30.57 25.29 -31.73
N ILE A 52 -30.84 25.13 -33.04
CA ILE A 52 -31.05 23.81 -33.66
C ILE A 52 -29.83 22.91 -33.46
N SER A 53 -28.63 23.43 -33.71
CA SER A 53 -27.37 22.69 -33.56
C SER A 53 -27.18 22.22 -32.11
N ALA A 54 -27.38 23.11 -31.13
CA ALA A 54 -27.28 22.76 -29.71
C ALA A 54 -28.27 21.66 -29.30
N ARG A 55 -29.52 21.74 -29.76
CA ARG A 55 -30.56 20.73 -29.50
C ARG A 55 -30.26 19.40 -30.18
N LEU A 56 -29.77 19.43 -31.42
CA LEU A 56 -29.35 18.23 -32.13
C LEU A 56 -28.16 17.56 -31.42
N SER A 57 -27.19 18.33 -30.92
CA SER A 57 -26.08 17.80 -30.11
C SER A 57 -26.57 17.17 -28.80
N ALA A 58 -27.54 17.78 -28.11
CA ALA A 58 -28.13 17.20 -26.91
C ALA A 58 -28.86 15.87 -27.21
N LEU A 59 -29.67 15.85 -28.28
CA LEU A 59 -30.36 14.64 -28.75
C LEU A 59 -29.36 13.52 -29.11
N LEU A 60 -28.32 13.85 -29.88
CA LEU A 60 -27.26 12.90 -30.25
C LEU A 60 -26.53 12.36 -29.01
N ALA A 61 -26.24 13.20 -28.01
CA ALA A 61 -25.61 12.77 -26.77
C ALA A 61 -26.48 11.75 -26.00
N ARG A 62 -27.80 11.99 -25.92
CA ARG A 62 -28.74 11.02 -25.30
C ARG A 62 -28.83 9.71 -26.08
N ILE A 63 -28.95 9.77 -27.41
CA ILE A 63 -28.96 8.57 -28.26
C ILE A 63 -27.68 7.77 -28.06
N THR A 64 -26.53 8.44 -28.07
CA THR A 64 -25.21 7.79 -27.85
C THR A 64 -25.12 7.14 -26.48
N SER A 65 -25.76 7.70 -25.45
CA SER A 65 -25.86 7.06 -24.13
C SER A 65 -26.71 5.80 -24.18
N LEU A 66 -27.87 5.84 -24.84
CA LEU A 66 -28.81 4.72 -24.97
C LEU A 66 -28.26 3.57 -25.83
N THR A 67 -27.29 3.81 -26.71
CA THR A 67 -26.64 2.75 -27.49
C THR A 67 -25.60 1.96 -26.70
N LYS A 68 -25.20 2.41 -25.51
CA LYS A 68 -24.18 1.73 -24.69
C LYS A 68 -24.82 0.60 -23.88
N PRO A 69 -24.32 -0.66 -23.96
CA PRO A 69 -24.82 -1.76 -23.13
C PRO A 69 -24.79 -1.45 -21.62
N SER A 70 -23.78 -0.70 -21.16
CA SER A 70 -23.61 -0.28 -19.76
C SER A 70 -24.77 0.57 -19.22
N PHE A 71 -25.49 1.26 -20.10
CA PHE A 71 -26.69 2.02 -19.70
C PHE A 71 -27.77 1.09 -19.15
N PHE A 72 -27.97 -0.08 -19.76
CA PHE A 72 -29.02 -1.04 -19.37
C PHE A 72 -28.63 -1.94 -18.19
N SER A 73 -27.36 -1.89 -17.78
CA SER A 73 -26.85 -2.57 -16.59
C SER A 73 -26.56 -1.63 -15.43
N THR A 74 -27.01 -0.37 -15.50
CA THR A 74 -26.88 0.60 -14.39
C THR A 74 -27.70 0.13 -13.18
N SER A 75 -27.07 0.12 -12.01
CA SER A 75 -27.70 -0.20 -10.73
C SER A 75 -27.75 1.02 -9.80
N LYS A 76 -28.63 0.96 -8.80
CA LYS A 76 -28.70 1.89 -7.66
C LYS A 76 -28.60 1.09 -6.35
N ALA A 77 -28.07 1.71 -5.31
CA ALA A 77 -28.05 1.16 -3.96
C ALA A 77 -28.98 1.94 -3.04
N ILE A 78 -29.71 1.23 -2.18
CA ILE A 78 -30.66 1.78 -1.22
C ILE A 78 -30.27 1.27 0.16
N SER A 79 -30.05 2.18 1.12
CA SER A 79 -29.81 1.83 2.51
C SER A 79 -31.09 1.95 3.34
N SER A 80 -31.32 0.98 4.22
CA SER A 80 -32.38 1.01 5.23
C SER A 80 -32.15 2.05 6.34
N ASN A 81 -30.91 2.49 6.56
CA ASN A 81 -30.57 3.55 7.52
C ASN A 81 -29.41 4.43 7.01
N PRO A 82 -29.68 5.42 6.12
CA PRO A 82 -28.66 6.31 5.58
C PRO A 82 -27.95 7.22 6.59
N ALA A 83 -28.50 7.37 7.80
CA ALA A 83 -27.89 8.16 8.87
C ALA A 83 -26.72 7.44 9.58
N VAL A 84 -26.59 6.13 9.35
CA VAL A 84 -25.51 5.28 9.87
C VAL A 84 -24.60 4.82 8.74
N LEU A 85 -25.19 4.32 7.66
CA LEU A 85 -24.48 3.81 6.49
C LEU A 85 -25.27 4.12 5.23
N SER A 86 -24.69 4.91 4.33
CA SER A 86 -25.22 5.11 2.97
C SER A 86 -24.42 4.30 1.96
N ALA A 87 -25.01 4.01 0.80
CA ALA A 87 -24.37 3.27 -0.27
C ALA A 87 -24.66 3.91 -1.61
N SER A 88 -23.68 3.90 -2.51
CA SER A 88 -23.80 4.28 -3.91
C SER A 88 -23.18 3.22 -4.80
N THR A 89 -23.58 3.18 -6.07
CA THR A 89 -23.05 2.24 -7.07
C THR A 89 -22.19 2.96 -8.09
N THR A 90 -21.10 2.32 -8.52
CA THR A 90 -20.31 2.71 -9.68
C THR A 90 -20.54 1.68 -10.79
N GLY A 91 -21.39 2.01 -11.77
CA GLY A 91 -21.61 1.16 -12.95
C GLY A 91 -22.53 -0.05 -12.72
N THR A 92 -22.02 -1.26 -12.95
CA THR A 92 -22.78 -2.52 -13.09
C THR A 92 -22.74 -3.40 -11.85
N ALA A 93 -22.92 -2.83 -10.66
CA ALA A 93 -22.97 -3.61 -9.43
C ALA A 93 -24.07 -4.67 -9.51
N VAL A 94 -23.77 -5.90 -9.08
CA VAL A 94 -24.70 -7.03 -9.15
C VAL A 94 -25.87 -6.81 -8.18
N PRO A 95 -27.14 -6.91 -8.63
CA PRO A 95 -28.29 -6.79 -7.74
C PRO A 95 -28.25 -7.81 -6.59
N GLY A 96 -28.56 -7.37 -5.39
CA GLY A 96 -28.46 -8.18 -4.17
C GLY A 96 -28.81 -7.40 -2.91
N SER A 97 -28.97 -8.09 -1.79
CA SER A 97 -29.23 -7.47 -0.48
C SER A 97 -28.16 -7.90 0.52
N PHE A 98 -27.55 -6.93 1.18
CA PHE A 98 -26.41 -7.12 2.07
C PHE A 98 -26.71 -6.48 3.42
N SER A 99 -26.40 -7.16 4.51
CA SER A 99 -26.66 -6.69 5.88
C SER A 99 -25.34 -6.32 6.56
N PHE A 100 -25.23 -5.08 7.03
CA PHE A 100 -24.03 -4.54 7.64
C PHE A 100 -24.28 -4.00 9.04
N THR A 101 -23.37 -4.24 9.99
CA THR A 101 -23.38 -3.57 11.29
C THR A 101 -22.16 -2.66 11.39
N VAL A 102 -22.34 -1.37 11.70
CA VAL A 102 -21.22 -0.41 11.77
C VAL A 102 -20.68 -0.36 13.19
N ARG A 103 -19.47 -0.89 13.39
CA ARG A 103 -18.84 -1.02 14.71
C ARG A 103 -18.06 0.22 15.11
N SER A 104 -17.34 0.81 14.17
CA SER A 104 -16.55 2.02 14.43
C SER A 104 -16.37 2.86 13.17
N LEU A 105 -16.14 4.14 13.38
CA LEU A 105 -15.79 5.10 12.33
C LEU A 105 -14.29 5.33 12.36
N ALA A 106 -13.73 5.62 11.18
CA ALA A 106 -12.36 6.09 11.06
C ALA A 106 -12.20 7.43 11.79
N ARG A 107 -11.20 7.52 12.65
CA ARG A 107 -10.83 8.73 13.42
C ARG A 107 -9.41 9.14 13.06
N THR A 108 -9.20 10.45 13.04
CA THR A 108 -7.90 11.07 12.81
C THR A 108 -7.23 11.37 14.15
N GLN A 109 -5.95 11.04 14.28
CA GLN A 109 -5.22 11.33 15.51
C GLN A 109 -5.08 12.84 15.72
N GLN A 110 -5.29 13.27 16.96
CA GLN A 110 -5.07 14.64 17.38
C GLN A 110 -4.26 14.67 18.67
N LEU A 111 -3.19 15.47 18.67
CA LEU A 111 -2.35 15.72 19.83
C LEU A 111 -2.39 17.20 20.19
N ILE A 112 -2.20 17.49 21.48
CA ILE A 112 -2.14 18.86 21.97
C ILE A 112 -0.93 19.05 22.89
N SER A 113 -0.25 20.19 22.77
CA SER A 113 0.85 20.56 23.65
C SER A 113 0.35 20.98 25.04
N ARG A 114 1.31 21.10 25.97
CA ARG A 114 1.11 21.93 27.16
C ARG A 114 0.74 23.38 26.79
N GLY A 115 0.30 24.14 27.79
CA GLY A 115 -0.08 25.54 27.62
C GLY A 115 1.11 26.49 27.54
N TYR A 116 0.96 27.56 26.75
CA TYR A 116 1.88 28.67 26.59
C TYR A 116 1.17 30.01 26.81
N THR A 117 1.92 31.00 27.29
CA THR A 117 1.40 32.33 27.66
C THR A 117 0.97 33.16 26.44
N SER A 118 1.57 32.93 25.28
CA SER A 118 1.24 33.58 24.01
C SER A 118 1.62 32.70 22.82
N ARG A 119 1.12 33.03 21.63
CA ARG A 119 1.53 32.38 20.37
C ARG A 119 3.03 32.58 20.04
N ASN A 120 3.62 33.65 20.54
CA ASN A 120 5.04 33.98 20.35
C ASN A 120 5.89 33.55 21.55
N ALA A 121 5.35 32.71 22.44
CA ALA A 121 6.15 32.15 23.53
C ALA A 121 7.23 31.25 22.95
N ALA A 122 8.44 31.36 23.51
CA ALA A 122 9.57 30.56 23.09
C ALA A 122 9.37 29.08 23.43
N VAL A 123 9.81 28.22 22.51
CA VAL A 123 9.98 26.79 22.68
C VAL A 123 11.42 26.53 23.14
N ALA A 124 11.64 25.49 23.95
CA ALA A 124 13.00 25.17 24.37
C ALA A 124 13.80 24.63 23.19
N ALA A 125 15.13 24.79 23.22
CA ALA A 125 15.96 24.23 22.17
C ALA A 125 15.93 22.69 22.19
N GLY A 126 15.86 22.10 21.01
CA GLY A 126 15.78 20.66 20.84
C GLY A 126 15.29 20.27 19.44
N SER A 127 15.25 18.98 19.18
CA SER A 127 14.72 18.41 17.94
C SER A 127 13.32 17.85 18.21
N LEU A 128 12.35 18.28 17.40
CA LEU A 128 11.03 17.64 17.27
C LEU A 128 11.05 16.78 16.00
N THR A 129 10.71 15.50 16.11
CA THR A 129 10.49 14.64 14.94
C THR A 129 9.03 14.19 14.86
N ILE A 130 8.49 14.16 13.65
CA ILE A 130 7.15 13.66 13.34
C ILE A 130 7.27 12.69 12.18
N GLU A 131 6.77 11.47 12.37
CA GLU A 131 6.78 10.39 11.39
C GLU A 131 5.40 9.72 11.34
N SER A 132 5.16 8.92 10.31
CA SER A 132 3.98 8.03 10.29
C SER A 132 4.20 6.79 11.17
N ALA A 133 3.13 6.07 11.49
CA ALA A 133 3.23 4.78 12.18
C ALA A 133 4.06 3.73 11.44
N ALA A 134 4.36 3.93 10.15
CA ALA A 134 5.29 3.08 9.40
C ALA A 134 6.73 3.14 9.94
N ALA A 135 7.08 4.06 10.84
CA ALA A 135 8.39 4.07 11.52
C ALA A 135 8.43 3.29 12.86
N GLN A 136 7.29 2.76 13.35
CA GLN A 136 7.22 2.08 14.64
C GLN A 136 8.10 0.81 14.68
N VAL A 137 8.90 0.64 15.72
CA VAL A 137 9.68 -0.58 15.96
C VAL A 137 8.98 -1.60 16.85
N ASN A 138 7.88 -1.19 17.49
CA ASN A 138 6.98 -2.00 18.30
C ASN A 138 5.68 -2.31 17.54
N ARG A 139 5.77 -2.49 16.22
CA ARG A 139 4.61 -2.71 15.33
C ARG A 139 3.77 -3.88 15.83
N ASP A 140 2.50 -3.62 16.11
CA ASP A 140 1.54 -4.65 16.44
C ASP A 140 1.44 -5.71 15.32
N THR A 141 1.63 -6.99 15.67
CA THR A 141 1.47 -8.09 14.73
C THR A 141 0.00 -8.43 14.55
N ALA A 142 -0.48 -8.46 13.30
CA ALA A 142 -1.87 -8.81 13.01
C ALA A 142 -2.10 -10.31 13.24
N LEU A 143 -3.32 -10.66 13.67
CA LEU A 143 -3.73 -12.04 13.92
C LEU A 143 -3.77 -12.87 12.64
N GLU A 144 -3.91 -12.24 11.47
CA GLU A 144 -3.82 -12.90 10.16
C GLU A 144 -2.39 -13.29 9.77
N GLU A 145 -1.37 -12.64 10.34
CA GLU A 145 0.04 -12.97 10.09
C GLU A 145 0.47 -14.24 10.85
N LEU A 146 -0.31 -14.67 11.85
CA LEU A 146 0.02 -15.81 12.70
C LEU A 146 -0.10 -17.13 11.94
N ASN A 147 0.54 -18.17 12.49
CA ASN A 147 0.47 -19.54 12.00
C ASN A 147 0.89 -19.69 10.53
N GLY A 148 1.88 -18.90 10.10
CA GLY A 148 2.35 -18.87 8.72
C GLY A 148 1.30 -18.34 7.75
N TYR A 149 0.63 -17.24 8.11
CA TYR A 149 -0.44 -16.59 7.34
C TYR A 149 -1.74 -17.40 7.22
N ALA A 150 -1.89 -18.48 8.00
CA ALA A 150 -3.20 -19.12 8.19
C ALA A 150 -4.11 -18.29 9.11
N GLY A 151 -3.51 -17.44 9.94
CA GLY A 151 -4.18 -16.57 10.89
C GLY A 151 -4.72 -17.28 12.13
N VAL A 152 -5.62 -16.59 12.83
CA VAL A 152 -6.36 -17.10 14.00
C VAL A 152 -7.84 -17.12 13.69
N GLN A 153 -8.51 -18.23 13.98
CA GLN A 153 -9.96 -18.33 13.84
C GLN A 153 -10.66 -17.29 14.72
N ARG A 154 -11.68 -16.62 14.16
CA ARG A 154 -12.56 -15.75 14.95
C ARG A 154 -13.39 -16.60 15.91
N GLY A 155 -13.41 -16.22 17.19
CA GLY A 155 -14.16 -16.95 18.19
C GLY A 155 -13.78 -16.55 19.61
N SER A 156 -13.93 -17.49 20.54
CA SER A 156 -13.58 -17.26 21.94
C SER A 156 -12.92 -18.49 22.55
N PHE A 157 -12.11 -18.26 23.57
CA PHE A 157 -11.57 -19.31 24.41
C PHE A 157 -11.76 -18.92 25.88
N LYS A 158 -11.53 -19.85 26.80
CA LYS A 158 -11.74 -19.65 28.23
C LYS A 158 -10.44 -19.86 28.99
N ILE A 159 -10.12 -18.91 29.88
CA ILE A 159 -9.01 -19.01 30.84
C ILE A 159 -9.58 -19.24 32.23
N THR A 160 -8.97 -20.11 33.03
CA THR A 160 -9.31 -20.34 34.43
C THR A 160 -8.06 -20.27 35.29
N ASN A 161 -8.07 -19.42 36.31
CA ASN A 161 -6.94 -19.23 37.23
C ASN A 161 -6.86 -20.35 38.28
N ALA A 162 -5.82 -20.30 39.11
CA ALA A 162 -5.56 -21.28 40.16
C ALA A 162 -6.53 -21.19 41.35
N ARG A 163 -7.37 -20.15 41.44
CA ARG A 163 -8.50 -20.07 42.38
C ARG A 163 -9.80 -20.63 41.79
N GLY A 164 -9.80 -21.02 40.52
CA GLY A 164 -10.97 -21.53 39.81
C GLY A 164 -11.87 -20.44 39.20
N GLU A 165 -11.46 -19.17 39.23
CA GLU A 165 -12.16 -18.08 38.54
C GLU A 165 -11.86 -18.16 37.05
N SER A 166 -12.85 -17.88 36.21
CA SER A 166 -12.71 -17.98 34.76
C SER A 166 -13.21 -16.75 34.02
N ALA A 167 -12.61 -16.48 32.87
CA ALA A 167 -13.11 -15.52 31.89
C ALA A 167 -13.13 -16.14 30.48
N THR A 168 -14.13 -15.74 29.69
CA THR A 168 -14.19 -16.01 28.25
C THR A 168 -13.59 -14.83 27.51
N ILE A 169 -12.57 -15.09 26.71
CA ILE A 169 -11.84 -14.11 25.91
C ILE A 169 -12.37 -14.18 24.47
N ASN A 170 -12.88 -13.07 23.95
CA ASN A 170 -13.52 -13.01 22.64
C ASN A 170 -12.68 -12.22 21.64
N LEU A 171 -12.21 -12.89 20.57
CA LEU A 171 -11.34 -12.30 19.55
C LEU A 171 -12.08 -11.82 18.30
N ARG A 172 -13.42 -11.73 18.33
CA ARG A 172 -14.20 -11.24 17.18
C ARG A 172 -13.79 -9.84 16.74
N GLU A 173 -13.43 -8.97 17.70
CA GLU A 173 -13.01 -7.59 17.42
C GLU A 173 -11.50 -7.36 17.47
N ALA A 174 -10.76 -8.29 18.09
CA ALA A 174 -9.29 -8.24 18.16
C ALA A 174 -8.69 -8.33 16.76
N GLN A 175 -7.64 -7.59 16.46
CA GLN A 175 -6.93 -7.68 15.19
C GLN A 175 -5.47 -8.02 15.36
N THR A 176 -4.90 -7.58 16.48
CA THR A 176 -3.47 -7.71 16.72
C THR A 176 -3.25 -8.57 17.94
N VAL A 177 -2.03 -9.08 18.07
CA VAL A 177 -1.61 -9.78 19.27
C VAL A 177 -1.73 -8.87 20.50
N SER A 178 -1.48 -7.56 20.36
CA SER A 178 -1.72 -6.58 21.42
C SER A 178 -3.18 -6.55 21.88
N ASP A 179 -4.14 -6.56 20.95
CA ASP A 179 -5.57 -6.64 21.30
C ASP A 179 -5.87 -7.92 22.11
N VAL A 180 -5.23 -9.05 21.77
CA VAL A 180 -5.37 -10.31 22.53
C VAL A 180 -4.81 -10.19 23.94
N LEU A 181 -3.60 -9.65 24.08
CA LEU A 181 -2.96 -9.44 25.39
C LEU A 181 -3.80 -8.53 26.27
N ASP A 182 -4.34 -7.45 25.70
CA ASP A 182 -5.21 -6.51 26.40
C ASP A 182 -6.52 -7.17 26.86
N LEU A 183 -7.17 -7.96 26.00
CA LEU A 183 -8.38 -8.71 26.37
C LEU A 183 -8.13 -9.68 27.53
N ILE A 184 -6.98 -10.36 27.55
CA ILE A 184 -6.62 -11.26 28.66
C ILE A 184 -6.32 -10.47 29.93
N ASN A 185 -5.48 -9.43 29.84
CA ASN A 185 -5.05 -8.62 30.99
C ASN A 185 -6.20 -7.85 31.63
N THR A 186 -7.20 -7.44 30.84
CA THR A 186 -8.38 -6.71 31.32
C THR A 186 -9.53 -7.61 31.77
N ALA A 187 -9.41 -8.94 31.60
CA ALA A 187 -10.41 -9.90 32.07
C ALA A 187 -10.54 -9.98 33.61
N ASN A 188 -9.60 -9.37 34.36
CA ASN A 188 -9.63 -9.24 35.82
C ASN A 188 -9.74 -10.56 36.60
N ILE A 189 -9.20 -11.65 36.04
CA ILE A 189 -9.12 -12.97 36.71
C ILE A 189 -7.76 -13.24 37.35
N GLY A 190 -6.93 -12.21 37.56
CA GLY A 190 -5.59 -12.36 38.15
C GLY A 190 -4.62 -13.19 37.30
N VAL A 191 -4.80 -13.19 35.97
CA VAL A 191 -3.85 -13.74 35.00
C VAL A 191 -3.23 -12.57 34.23
N ARG A 192 -1.90 -12.56 34.11
CA ARG A 192 -1.14 -11.60 33.31
C ARG A 192 -0.69 -12.28 32.02
N ALA A 193 -0.94 -11.64 30.89
CA ALA A 193 -0.44 -12.02 29.58
C ALA A 193 0.67 -11.07 29.11
N GLU A 194 1.75 -11.64 28.61
CA GLU A 194 2.86 -10.92 27.98
C GLU A 194 3.45 -11.76 26.84
N LEU A 195 4.30 -11.16 26.02
CA LEU A 195 5.06 -11.90 25.01
C LEU A 195 6.35 -12.42 25.61
N ARG A 196 6.72 -13.64 25.27
CA ARG A 196 8.05 -14.21 25.52
C ARG A 196 8.50 -14.95 24.27
N GLY A 197 9.59 -14.49 23.65
CA GLY A 197 9.98 -14.89 22.31
C GLY A 197 8.85 -14.64 21.31
N GLU A 198 8.46 -15.70 20.60
CA GLU A 198 7.43 -15.68 19.56
C GLU A 198 6.10 -16.31 20.03
N GLY A 199 5.86 -16.37 21.34
CA GLY A 199 4.65 -16.91 21.93
C GLY A 199 4.03 -16.00 23.00
N ILE A 200 2.77 -16.28 23.32
CA ILE A 200 2.06 -15.62 24.44
C ILE A 200 2.36 -16.38 25.73
N HIS A 201 2.86 -15.67 26.72
CA HIS A 201 3.10 -16.17 28.07
C HIS A 201 2.03 -15.66 29.04
N LEU A 202 1.44 -16.58 29.79
CA LEU A 202 0.44 -16.34 30.82
C LEU A 202 0.99 -16.71 32.19
N ALA A 203 0.85 -15.78 33.14
CA ALA A 203 1.25 -15.95 34.52
C ALA A 203 0.06 -15.71 35.45
N ASP A 204 -0.26 -16.71 36.28
CA ASP A 204 -1.21 -16.57 37.38
C ASP A 204 -0.59 -15.77 38.52
N THR A 205 -1.31 -14.77 39.01
CA THR A 205 -0.88 -13.85 40.07
C THR A 205 -1.67 -14.03 41.38
N THR A 206 -2.55 -15.03 41.45
CA THR A 206 -3.51 -15.22 42.53
C THR A 206 -3.03 -16.16 43.64
N GLY A 207 -2.04 -17.02 43.36
CA GLY A 207 -1.43 -17.94 44.33
C GLY A 207 -2.35 -19.09 44.80
N GLY A 208 -3.37 -19.46 44.02
CA GLY A 208 -4.24 -20.61 44.31
C GLY A 208 -3.58 -21.98 44.05
N THR A 209 -4.21 -23.08 44.47
CA THR A 209 -3.71 -24.46 44.27
C THR A 209 -4.26 -25.16 43.03
N GLY A 210 -5.24 -24.54 42.35
CA GLY A 210 -6.00 -25.13 41.26
C GLY A 210 -5.28 -25.16 39.91
N GLY A 211 -4.13 -24.50 39.76
CA GLY A 211 -3.36 -24.36 38.52
C GLY A 211 -4.07 -23.56 37.40
N LEU A 212 -3.28 -22.99 36.48
CA LEU A 212 -3.78 -22.21 35.35
C LEU A 212 -4.28 -23.14 34.23
N ARG A 213 -5.46 -22.86 33.67
CA ARG A 213 -6.08 -23.66 32.59
C ARG A 213 -6.56 -22.81 31.42
N ILE A 214 -6.39 -23.35 30.22
CA ILE A 214 -6.96 -22.82 28.98
C ILE A 214 -7.83 -23.91 28.33
N SER A 215 -9.01 -23.53 27.83
CA SER A 215 -9.91 -24.42 27.10
C SER A 215 -10.65 -23.69 25.98
N GLU A 216 -10.90 -24.38 24.88
CA GLU A 216 -11.73 -23.86 23.77
C GLU A 216 -13.19 -23.66 24.21
N VAL A 217 -13.87 -22.74 23.54
CA VAL A 217 -15.32 -22.55 23.67
C VAL A 217 -16.01 -23.08 22.40
N GLY A 218 -16.90 -24.06 22.56
CA GLY A 218 -17.57 -24.71 21.43
C GLY A 218 -16.63 -25.63 20.65
N GLU A 219 -16.77 -25.64 19.32
CA GLU A 219 -15.92 -26.40 18.39
C GLU A 219 -14.74 -25.55 17.84
N GLY A 220 -14.44 -24.41 18.46
CA GLY A 220 -13.38 -23.50 18.00
C GLY A 220 -11.97 -24.01 18.28
N HIS A 221 -11.01 -23.44 17.56
CA HIS A 221 -9.57 -23.69 17.70
C HIS A 221 -8.78 -22.43 18.09
N VAL A 222 -9.42 -21.44 18.72
CA VAL A 222 -8.84 -20.12 18.97
C VAL A 222 -7.65 -20.19 19.92
N ALA A 223 -7.73 -20.98 20.99
CA ALA A 223 -6.58 -21.15 21.88
C ALA A 223 -5.44 -21.90 21.20
N ALA A 224 -5.76 -22.91 20.38
CA ALA A 224 -4.80 -23.65 19.58
C ALA A 224 -4.04 -22.76 18.58
N ASP A 225 -4.76 -21.90 17.87
CA ASP A 225 -4.22 -20.92 16.93
C ASP A 225 -3.39 -19.84 17.63
N LEU A 226 -3.63 -19.58 18.92
CA LEU A 226 -2.79 -18.74 19.79
C LEU A 226 -1.64 -19.53 20.43
N GLY A 227 -1.37 -20.75 19.95
CA GLY A 227 -0.23 -21.57 20.36
C GLY A 227 -0.45 -22.38 21.63
N PHE A 228 -1.65 -22.38 22.22
CA PHE A 228 -1.95 -23.18 23.39
C PHE A 228 -2.56 -24.52 22.96
N THR A 229 -1.84 -25.64 23.16
CA THR A 229 -2.27 -26.96 22.68
C THR A 229 -3.72 -27.29 23.08
N ALA A 230 -4.57 -27.54 22.08
CA ALA A 230 -5.98 -27.85 22.26
C ALA A 230 -6.19 -29.04 23.21
N GLY A 231 -7.01 -28.87 24.25
CA GLY A 231 -7.58 -29.99 25.00
C GLY A 231 -7.05 -30.27 26.40
N LEU A 232 -6.33 -29.33 27.04
CA LEU A 232 -6.12 -29.12 28.49
C LEU A 232 -4.69 -28.60 28.75
N THR A 233 -4.43 -27.36 28.34
CA THR A 233 -3.21 -26.66 28.78
C THR A 233 -3.39 -26.39 30.28
N PHE A 234 -2.76 -27.21 31.12
CA PHE A 234 -2.76 -27.07 32.58
C PHE A 234 -1.34 -26.81 33.05
N SER A 235 -1.18 -25.76 33.84
CA SER A 235 0.06 -25.49 34.57
C SER A 235 -0.20 -25.54 36.07
N ALA A 236 0.58 -26.36 36.76
CA ALA A 236 0.56 -26.46 38.21
C ALA A 236 1.31 -25.29 38.88
N ASP A 237 2.31 -24.72 38.21
CA ASP A 237 3.13 -23.59 38.68
C ASP A 237 2.53 -22.22 38.31
N GLY A 238 1.37 -22.21 37.64
CA GLY A 238 0.66 -21.00 37.23
C GLY A 238 1.29 -20.28 36.03
N GLN A 239 2.26 -20.89 35.34
CA GLN A 239 2.96 -20.34 34.19
C GLN A 239 2.67 -21.17 32.94
N LEU A 240 2.19 -20.54 31.87
CA LEU A 240 1.95 -21.18 30.56
C LEU A 240 2.53 -20.33 29.45
N THR A 241 3.31 -20.94 28.56
CA THR A 241 3.79 -20.28 27.34
C THR A 241 3.24 -21.03 26.14
N GLY A 242 2.57 -20.31 25.24
CA GLY A 242 2.14 -20.84 23.95
C GLY A 242 3.33 -21.16 23.03
N GLY A 243 3.07 -21.96 21.99
CA GLY A 243 4.04 -22.26 20.94
C GLY A 243 4.39 -21.03 20.09
N ASN A 244 5.29 -21.23 19.12
CA ASN A 244 5.64 -20.19 18.15
C ASN A 244 4.42 -19.82 17.28
N LEU A 245 4.09 -18.54 17.22
CA LEU A 245 2.98 -18.00 16.43
C LEU A 245 3.44 -17.42 15.09
N ILE A 246 4.72 -17.10 14.94
CA ILE A 246 5.27 -16.46 13.74
C ILE A 246 6.33 -17.34 13.12
N TYR A 247 6.02 -17.83 11.92
CA TYR A 247 6.93 -18.65 11.12
C TYR A 247 6.56 -18.53 9.64
N LEU A 248 7.50 -18.86 8.78
CA LEU A 248 7.35 -18.92 7.34
C LEU A 248 6.55 -20.16 6.94
N SER A 249 5.69 -19.99 5.94
CA SER A 249 5.04 -21.07 5.20
C SER A 249 5.17 -20.79 3.70
N GLU A 250 4.82 -21.77 2.86
CA GLU A 250 4.74 -21.54 1.41
C GLU A 250 3.66 -20.49 1.06
N ALA A 251 2.69 -20.26 1.94
CA ALA A 251 1.64 -19.25 1.78
C ALA A 251 2.08 -17.85 2.24
N THR A 252 3.25 -17.70 2.88
CA THR A 252 3.75 -16.40 3.33
C THR A 252 3.87 -15.44 2.13
N PRO A 253 3.14 -14.30 2.12
CA PRO A 253 3.22 -13.32 1.04
C PRO A 253 4.62 -12.71 0.96
N LEU A 254 5.12 -12.44 -0.24
CA LEU A 254 6.41 -11.77 -0.40
C LEU A 254 6.38 -10.35 0.13
N SER A 255 5.23 -9.67 0.11
CA SER A 255 5.06 -8.35 0.71
C SER A 255 5.28 -8.32 2.22
N ALA A 256 5.21 -9.46 2.91
CA ALA A 256 5.45 -9.55 4.35
C ALA A 256 6.93 -9.66 4.73
N LEU A 257 7.79 -10.06 3.79
CA LEU A 257 9.20 -10.28 4.08
C LEU A 257 9.87 -8.96 4.46
N ASN A 258 10.91 -9.05 5.29
CA ASN A 258 11.76 -7.94 5.68
C ASN A 258 10.97 -6.76 6.29
N ASP A 259 10.10 -7.05 7.26
CA ASP A 259 9.20 -6.09 7.92
C ASP A 259 8.29 -5.30 6.97
N GLY A 260 7.87 -5.92 5.86
CA GLY A 260 7.00 -5.29 4.88
C GLY A 260 7.71 -4.68 3.66
N LEU A 261 9.06 -4.73 3.61
CA LEU A 261 9.83 -4.21 2.46
C LEU A 261 9.80 -5.15 1.25
N GLY A 262 9.45 -6.40 1.50
CA GLY A 262 9.29 -7.48 0.55
C GLY A 262 10.60 -8.02 -0.04
N LEU A 263 10.49 -8.58 -1.24
CA LEU A 263 11.60 -9.17 -2.02
C LEU A 263 11.82 -8.35 -3.28
N ARG A 264 12.98 -7.70 -3.43
CA ARG A 264 13.30 -6.90 -4.62
C ARG A 264 13.56 -7.79 -5.81
N ARG A 265 12.75 -7.59 -6.84
CA ARG A 265 12.81 -8.33 -8.10
C ARG A 265 13.48 -7.44 -9.13
N ALA A 266 14.53 -7.92 -9.77
CA ALA A 266 15.11 -7.19 -10.89
C ALA A 266 14.14 -7.24 -12.09
N VAL A 267 13.99 -6.13 -12.79
CA VAL A 267 13.29 -6.09 -14.08
C VAL A 267 14.14 -6.82 -15.12
N ALA A 268 13.52 -7.71 -15.91
CA ALA A 268 14.11 -8.43 -17.04
C ALA A 268 15.32 -9.34 -16.73
N GLY A 269 15.06 -10.51 -16.11
CA GLY A 269 15.89 -11.71 -16.32
C GLY A 269 17.16 -11.86 -15.47
N THR A 270 17.43 -10.99 -14.50
CA THR A 270 18.62 -11.06 -13.64
C THR A 270 18.27 -11.30 -12.17
N GLY A 271 18.02 -12.56 -11.79
CA GLY A 271 17.98 -12.95 -10.37
C GLY A 271 19.39 -13.14 -9.81
N PHE A 272 19.60 -14.27 -9.14
CA PHE A 272 20.92 -14.70 -8.67
C PHE A 272 21.25 -16.08 -9.22
N GLN A 273 22.50 -16.49 -9.08
CA GLN A 273 22.99 -17.78 -9.53
C GLN A 273 23.47 -18.60 -8.34
N ILE A 274 23.30 -19.91 -8.43
CA ILE A 274 23.90 -20.86 -7.50
C ILE A 274 24.90 -21.68 -8.29
N GLN A 275 26.18 -21.44 -8.06
CA GLN A 275 27.24 -22.29 -8.59
C GLN A 275 27.28 -23.56 -7.73
N VAL A 276 27.24 -24.72 -8.37
CA VAL A 276 27.39 -26.02 -7.72
C VAL A 276 28.67 -26.65 -8.21
N ASP A 277 29.55 -27.06 -7.30
CA ASP A 277 30.78 -27.74 -7.66
C ASP A 277 30.46 -29.06 -8.40
N GLY A 278 31.02 -29.23 -9.60
CA GLY A 278 30.78 -30.40 -10.45
C GLY A 278 29.59 -30.29 -11.40
N LEU A 279 28.84 -29.18 -11.39
CA LEU A 279 27.83 -28.87 -12.40
C LEU A 279 28.41 -27.97 -13.49
N GLU A 280 28.12 -28.27 -14.77
CA GLU A 280 28.72 -27.56 -15.92
C GLU A 280 28.28 -26.09 -16.03
N ALA A 281 27.06 -25.77 -15.57
CA ALA A 281 26.50 -24.43 -15.58
C ALA A 281 25.88 -24.09 -14.22
N PRO A 282 25.89 -22.81 -13.80
CA PRO A 282 25.23 -22.42 -12.57
C PRO A 282 23.71 -22.53 -12.71
N VAL A 283 23.04 -22.81 -11.59
CA VAL A 283 21.59 -22.74 -11.49
C VAL A 283 21.16 -21.28 -11.57
N LYS A 284 20.32 -20.93 -12.56
CA LYS A 284 19.88 -19.56 -12.82
C LYS A 284 18.51 -19.31 -12.23
N VAL A 285 18.46 -18.67 -11.06
CA VAL A 285 17.21 -18.35 -10.39
C VAL A 285 16.61 -17.08 -11.01
N LYS A 286 15.37 -17.18 -11.49
CA LYS A 286 14.62 -16.05 -12.08
C LYS A 286 13.34 -15.81 -11.28
N LEU A 287 13.23 -14.63 -10.68
CA LEU A 287 12.09 -14.20 -9.85
C LEU A 287 11.13 -13.26 -10.61
N SER A 288 11.09 -13.36 -11.93
CA SER A 288 10.19 -12.59 -12.80
C SER A 288 8.94 -13.39 -13.15
N GLU A 289 7.80 -12.72 -13.27
CA GLU A 289 6.53 -13.28 -13.76
C GLU A 289 6.46 -13.37 -15.30
N VAL A 290 7.60 -13.60 -15.95
CA VAL A 290 7.66 -13.72 -17.41
C VAL A 290 7.90 -15.19 -17.76
N LEU A 291 6.92 -15.79 -18.43
CA LEU A 291 7.05 -17.15 -18.96
C LEU A 291 8.10 -17.18 -20.07
N THR A 292 8.82 -18.30 -20.14
CA THR A 292 9.73 -18.65 -21.23
C THR A 292 9.46 -20.09 -21.65
N ALA A 293 9.93 -20.48 -22.84
CA ALA A 293 9.84 -21.87 -23.29
C ALA A 293 10.48 -22.84 -22.28
N ASP A 294 11.58 -22.43 -21.64
CA ASP A 294 12.29 -23.23 -20.63
C ASP A 294 11.59 -23.26 -19.25
N THR A 295 10.46 -22.57 -19.07
CA THR A 295 9.76 -22.58 -17.79
C THR A 295 9.16 -23.95 -17.53
N ARG A 296 9.61 -24.58 -16.43
CA ARG A 296 9.13 -25.88 -15.95
C ARG A 296 7.66 -25.81 -15.52
N LEU A 297 6.89 -26.83 -15.87
CA LEU A 297 5.45 -26.88 -15.59
C LEU A 297 5.17 -26.96 -14.08
N GLU A 298 6.08 -27.53 -13.29
CA GLU A 298 5.96 -27.60 -11.82
C GLU A 298 6.00 -26.23 -11.14
N ARG A 299 6.51 -25.18 -11.81
CA ARG A 299 6.53 -23.81 -11.28
C ARG A 299 5.18 -23.11 -11.33
N LEU A 300 4.26 -23.61 -12.13
CA LEU A 300 3.02 -22.90 -12.46
C LEU A 300 1.99 -23.04 -11.33
N ASN A 301 0.99 -22.17 -11.34
CA ASN A 301 -0.18 -22.20 -10.45
C ASN A 301 0.18 -22.17 -8.96
N HIS A 302 1.09 -21.27 -8.58
CA HIS A 302 1.68 -21.19 -7.24
C HIS A 302 2.36 -22.48 -6.78
N ALA A 303 3.32 -22.98 -7.57
CA ALA A 303 4.05 -24.22 -7.30
C ALA A 303 3.20 -25.50 -7.23
N ARG A 304 1.91 -25.44 -7.59
CA ARG A 304 1.05 -26.63 -7.69
C ARG A 304 1.32 -27.44 -8.95
N GLY A 305 1.92 -26.79 -9.96
CA GLY A 305 2.23 -27.39 -11.23
C GLY A 305 1.04 -27.46 -12.19
N VAL A 306 1.15 -28.35 -13.17
CA VAL A 306 0.12 -28.66 -14.16
C VAL A 306 -0.20 -30.14 -14.06
N GLU A 307 -1.47 -30.48 -13.86
CA GLU A 307 -1.93 -31.87 -13.91
C GLU A 307 -2.01 -32.34 -15.36
N LEU A 308 -0.93 -32.96 -15.83
CA LEU A 308 -0.78 -33.40 -17.22
C LEU A 308 -1.83 -34.46 -17.62
N GLY A 309 -2.14 -34.47 -18.91
CA GLY A 309 -3.08 -35.40 -19.51
C GLY A 309 -3.28 -35.06 -20.98
N THR A 310 -4.44 -35.43 -21.51
CA THR A 310 -4.79 -35.19 -22.91
C THR A 310 -5.73 -34.01 -23.02
N ILE A 311 -5.40 -33.06 -23.89
CA ILE A 311 -6.29 -31.94 -24.23
C ILE A 311 -6.86 -32.15 -25.63
N ARG A 312 -8.01 -31.56 -25.93
CA ARG A 312 -8.56 -31.51 -27.29
C ARG A 312 -8.63 -30.06 -27.74
N ILE A 313 -8.18 -29.82 -28.97
CA ILE A 313 -8.31 -28.52 -29.61
C ILE A 313 -9.10 -28.71 -30.90
N THR A 314 -10.16 -27.92 -31.05
CA THR A 314 -10.95 -27.81 -32.29
C THR A 314 -10.72 -26.42 -32.88
N ASN A 315 -10.19 -26.35 -34.09
CA ASN A 315 -9.97 -25.08 -34.79
C ASN A 315 -11.23 -24.60 -35.52
N ARG A 316 -11.20 -23.39 -36.07
CA ARG A 316 -12.35 -22.78 -36.76
C ARG A 316 -12.67 -23.40 -38.11
N ALA A 317 -11.74 -24.17 -38.68
CA ALA A 317 -11.97 -25.01 -39.85
C ALA A 317 -12.64 -26.36 -39.50
N GLY A 318 -12.97 -26.59 -38.22
CA GLY A 318 -13.62 -27.81 -37.73
C GLY A 318 -12.68 -29.01 -37.55
N VAL A 319 -11.36 -28.81 -37.67
CA VAL A 319 -10.37 -29.86 -37.40
C VAL A 319 -10.20 -29.97 -35.89
N SER A 320 -10.39 -31.18 -35.37
CA SER A 320 -10.27 -31.49 -33.95
C SER A 320 -9.24 -32.57 -33.71
N GLU A 321 -8.27 -32.33 -32.84
CA GLU A 321 -7.23 -33.30 -32.47
C GLU A 321 -7.10 -33.41 -30.95
N GLU A 322 -6.77 -34.61 -30.48
CA GLU A 322 -6.39 -34.89 -29.10
C GLU A 322 -4.87 -34.88 -28.97
N ILE A 323 -4.36 -34.17 -27.97
CA ILE A 323 -2.95 -33.85 -27.80
C ILE A 323 -2.53 -34.37 -26.43
N ASP A 324 -1.66 -35.36 -26.42
CA ASP A 324 -1.11 -35.92 -25.19
C ASP A 324 0.02 -35.03 -24.67
N LEU A 325 -0.15 -34.48 -23.47
CA LEU A 325 0.84 -33.65 -22.78
C LEU A 325 1.54 -34.41 -21.64
N SER A 326 1.31 -35.72 -21.48
CA SER A 326 1.80 -36.51 -20.34
C SER A 326 3.33 -36.52 -20.21
N ASP A 327 4.06 -36.33 -21.31
CA ASP A 327 5.53 -36.28 -21.34
C ASP A 327 6.10 -34.86 -21.30
N ALA A 328 5.25 -33.82 -21.28
CA ALA A 328 5.69 -32.44 -21.28
C ALA A 328 6.32 -32.06 -19.92
N ARG A 329 7.46 -31.37 -19.95
CA ARG A 329 8.14 -30.87 -18.74
C ARG A 329 8.18 -29.35 -18.68
N THR A 330 8.15 -28.71 -19.84
CA THR A 330 8.27 -27.26 -19.99
C THR A 330 7.15 -26.67 -20.84
N ILE A 331 6.96 -25.36 -20.77
CA ILE A 331 6.08 -24.62 -21.68
C ILE A 331 6.48 -24.86 -23.15
N GLY A 332 7.77 -24.99 -23.44
CA GLY A 332 8.28 -25.30 -24.78
C GLY A 332 7.81 -26.67 -25.30
N ASP A 333 7.72 -27.68 -24.42
CA ASP A 333 7.20 -28.99 -24.77
C ASP A 333 5.70 -28.91 -25.09
N VAL A 334 4.93 -28.20 -24.27
CA VAL A 334 3.49 -27.95 -24.52
C VAL A 334 3.28 -27.23 -25.84
N GLN A 335 4.04 -26.16 -26.08
CA GLN A 335 3.99 -25.42 -27.35
C GLN A 335 4.30 -26.33 -28.54
N THR A 336 5.33 -27.18 -28.43
CA THR A 336 5.73 -28.11 -29.49
C THR A 336 4.66 -29.18 -29.73
N ALA A 337 4.11 -29.77 -28.67
CA ALA A 337 3.07 -30.78 -28.75
C ALA A 337 1.81 -30.23 -29.46
N ILE A 338 1.36 -29.03 -29.08
CA ILE A 338 0.18 -28.40 -29.69
C ILE A 338 0.39 -28.07 -31.16
N GLN A 339 1.50 -27.40 -31.49
CA GLN A 339 1.77 -26.94 -32.86
C GLN A 339 2.05 -28.10 -33.82
N ASN A 340 2.58 -29.23 -33.33
CA ASN A 340 2.79 -30.43 -34.15
C ASN A 340 1.49 -31.21 -34.39
N ALA A 341 0.54 -31.16 -33.45
CA ALA A 341 -0.72 -31.90 -33.57
C ALA A 341 -1.69 -31.25 -34.56
N ILE A 342 -1.81 -29.91 -34.58
CA ILE A 342 -2.75 -29.20 -35.45
C ILE A 342 -2.03 -28.14 -36.27
N SER A 343 -1.96 -28.37 -37.59
CA SER A 343 -1.43 -27.36 -38.53
C SER A 343 -2.30 -26.10 -38.52
N GLY A 344 -1.66 -24.92 -38.43
CA GLY A 344 -2.34 -23.62 -38.42
C GLY A 344 -2.65 -23.07 -37.02
N ILE A 345 -2.49 -23.86 -35.96
CA ILE A 345 -2.52 -23.36 -34.58
C ILE A 345 -1.14 -22.81 -34.20
N THR A 346 -1.12 -21.61 -33.62
CA THR A 346 0.08 -20.98 -33.05
C THR A 346 -0.09 -20.78 -31.55
N VAL A 347 0.94 -21.13 -30.79
CA VAL A 347 1.01 -20.87 -29.34
C VAL A 347 2.03 -19.75 -29.13
N VAL A 348 1.61 -18.65 -28.52
CA VAL A 348 2.46 -17.51 -28.20
C VAL A 348 2.52 -17.33 -26.69
N ILE A 349 3.72 -17.23 -26.14
CA ILE A 349 3.90 -16.83 -24.74
C ILE A 349 3.62 -15.33 -24.64
N SER A 350 2.71 -14.94 -23.75
CA SER A 350 2.31 -13.55 -23.56
C SER A 350 2.36 -13.20 -22.07
N GLY A 351 3.46 -12.58 -21.63
CA GLY A 351 3.70 -12.25 -20.23
C GLY A 351 3.77 -13.51 -19.37
N SER A 352 2.82 -13.66 -18.43
CA SER A 352 2.70 -14.82 -17.53
C SER A 352 1.70 -15.88 -18.00
N GLY A 353 1.18 -15.79 -19.23
CA GLY A 353 0.22 -16.74 -19.80
C GLY A 353 0.52 -17.16 -21.23
N LEU A 354 -0.35 -18.00 -21.79
CA LEU A 354 -0.28 -18.47 -23.17
C LEU A 354 -1.43 -17.88 -24.01
N MET A 355 -1.16 -17.61 -25.28
CA MET A 355 -2.16 -17.20 -26.26
C MET A 355 -2.18 -18.21 -27.40
N ILE A 356 -3.32 -18.83 -27.62
CA ILE A 356 -3.54 -19.80 -28.69
C ILE A 356 -4.28 -19.09 -29.82
N THR A 357 -3.75 -19.15 -31.03
CA THR A 357 -4.34 -18.50 -32.21
C THR A 357 -4.53 -19.48 -33.34
N ASP A 358 -5.72 -19.49 -33.92
CA ASP A 358 -6.02 -20.19 -35.15
C ASP A 358 -5.73 -19.30 -36.37
N GLY A 359 -4.82 -19.77 -37.23
CA GLY A 359 -4.45 -19.15 -38.48
C GLY A 359 -5.36 -19.50 -39.66
N SER A 360 -6.40 -20.32 -39.46
CA SER A 360 -7.36 -20.63 -40.52
C SER A 360 -8.16 -19.38 -40.96
N ASN A 361 -8.61 -19.38 -42.21
CA ASN A 361 -9.44 -18.31 -42.77
C ASN A 361 -10.94 -18.63 -42.74
N GLU A 362 -11.31 -19.81 -42.24
CA GLU A 362 -12.69 -20.27 -42.14
C GLU A 362 -13.32 -19.78 -40.82
N GLU A 363 -14.63 -19.54 -40.83
CA GLU A 363 -15.38 -19.01 -39.66
C GLU A 363 -16.59 -19.91 -39.30
N ASP A 364 -16.57 -21.17 -39.75
CA ASP A 364 -17.70 -22.09 -39.62
C ASP A 364 -17.82 -22.72 -38.21
N HIS A 365 -16.74 -22.68 -37.42
CA HIS A 365 -16.69 -23.24 -36.05
C HIS A 365 -15.99 -22.29 -35.06
N ASP A 366 -16.30 -22.47 -33.78
CA ASP A 366 -15.60 -21.80 -32.67
C ASP A 366 -14.26 -22.47 -32.39
N LEU A 367 -13.23 -21.69 -32.05
CA LEU A 367 -11.99 -22.24 -31.50
C LEU A 367 -12.29 -22.74 -30.08
N THR A 368 -12.11 -24.04 -29.86
CA THR A 368 -12.38 -24.70 -28.57
C THR A 368 -11.16 -25.45 -28.06
N ILE A 369 -10.87 -25.31 -26.77
CA ILE A 369 -9.81 -26.01 -26.05
C ILE A 369 -10.41 -26.60 -24.77
N GLU A 370 -10.31 -27.92 -24.61
CA GLU A 370 -10.92 -28.65 -23.50
C GLU A 370 -10.00 -29.76 -22.97
N ASP A 371 -10.17 -30.11 -21.68
CA ASP A 371 -9.52 -31.28 -21.09
C ASP A 371 -10.28 -32.57 -21.46
N VAL A 372 -9.56 -33.55 -21.97
CA VAL A 372 -10.08 -34.92 -22.21
C VAL A 372 -9.75 -35.82 -21.02
N SER A 373 -8.53 -35.70 -20.51
CA SER A 373 -8.05 -36.35 -19.28
C SER A 373 -7.13 -35.39 -18.52
N GLY A 374 -7.09 -35.50 -17.20
CA GLY A 374 -6.36 -34.54 -16.35
C GLY A 374 -6.99 -33.14 -16.38
N HIS A 375 -6.19 -32.13 -16.04
CA HIS A 375 -6.60 -30.71 -15.97
C HIS A 375 -5.63 -29.77 -16.70
N ALA A 376 -4.83 -30.29 -17.62
CA ALA A 376 -3.74 -29.57 -18.27
C ALA A 376 -4.20 -28.27 -18.96
N ALA A 377 -5.31 -28.25 -19.69
CA ALA A 377 -5.80 -27.05 -20.36
C ALA A 377 -6.23 -25.97 -19.36
N ARG A 378 -6.88 -26.36 -18.24
CA ARG A 378 -7.26 -25.44 -17.16
C ARG A 378 -6.05 -24.90 -16.42
N ASP A 379 -5.10 -25.76 -16.07
CA ASP A 379 -3.89 -25.40 -15.34
C ASP A 379 -2.92 -24.58 -16.20
N LEU A 380 -2.91 -24.76 -17.52
CA LEU A 380 -2.21 -23.90 -18.47
C LEU A 380 -3.01 -22.61 -18.78
N GLY A 381 -4.19 -22.45 -18.19
CA GLY A 381 -5.04 -21.28 -18.35
C GLY A 381 -5.68 -21.13 -19.73
N ILE A 382 -5.58 -22.12 -20.61
CA ILE A 382 -6.00 -22.04 -22.03
C ILE A 382 -7.36 -22.69 -22.32
N ALA A 383 -7.98 -23.35 -21.34
CA ALA A 383 -9.31 -23.96 -21.52
C ALA A 383 -10.37 -22.90 -21.83
N GLY A 384 -11.16 -23.11 -22.89
CA GLY A 384 -12.22 -22.18 -23.28
C GLY A 384 -12.70 -22.34 -24.72
N THR A 385 -13.74 -21.59 -25.05
CA THR A 385 -14.34 -21.52 -26.40
C THR A 385 -14.48 -20.06 -26.80
N THR A 386 -14.19 -19.74 -28.07
CA THR A 386 -14.35 -18.39 -28.60
C THR A 386 -14.81 -18.41 -30.07
N ASP A 387 -15.70 -17.47 -30.40
CA ASP A 387 -16.12 -17.17 -31.77
C ASP A 387 -15.10 -16.28 -32.50
N GLY A 388 -13.97 -15.94 -31.87
CA GLY A 388 -12.81 -15.28 -32.47
C GLY A 388 -11.67 -16.22 -32.87
N LYS A 389 -10.55 -15.65 -33.34
CA LYS A 389 -9.36 -16.43 -33.75
C LYS A 389 -8.40 -16.80 -32.63
N SER A 390 -8.58 -16.23 -31.43
CA SER A 390 -7.60 -16.42 -30.36
C SER A 390 -8.24 -16.59 -28.99
N ILE A 391 -7.68 -17.51 -28.20
CA ILE A 391 -7.92 -17.63 -26.77
C ILE A 391 -6.68 -17.08 -26.06
N ARG A 392 -6.88 -16.08 -25.21
CA ARG A 392 -5.85 -15.59 -24.27
C ARG A 392 -6.05 -16.30 -22.95
N GLY A 393 -5.05 -17.05 -22.52
CA GLY A 393 -5.09 -17.76 -21.26
C GLY A 393 -4.89 -16.84 -20.05
N SER A 394 -5.20 -17.38 -18.87
CA SER A 394 -4.95 -16.71 -17.60
C SER A 394 -3.45 -16.60 -17.27
N GLN A 395 -3.12 -15.79 -16.27
CA GLN A 395 -1.79 -15.78 -15.67
C GLN A 395 -1.59 -17.10 -14.92
N ILE A 396 -0.49 -17.81 -15.22
CA ILE A 396 -0.19 -19.14 -14.66
C ILE A 396 1.19 -19.20 -13.99
N LEU A 397 2.06 -18.21 -14.23
CA LEU A 397 3.31 -18.03 -13.49
C LEU A 397 3.17 -16.85 -12.53
N ASN A 398 3.30 -17.12 -11.23
CA ASN A 398 3.20 -16.15 -10.16
C ASN A 398 4.48 -16.11 -9.34
N VAL A 399 4.77 -14.96 -8.72
CA VAL A 399 5.87 -14.78 -7.76
C VAL A 399 5.38 -13.87 -6.65
N ASP A 400 4.36 -14.35 -5.92
CA ASP A 400 3.62 -13.58 -4.90
C ASP A 400 3.85 -14.12 -3.49
N THR A 401 4.21 -15.41 -3.36
CA THR A 401 4.44 -16.06 -2.08
C THR A 401 5.85 -16.64 -1.96
N LEU A 402 6.25 -17.00 -0.73
CA LEU A 402 7.49 -17.72 -0.50
C LEU A 402 7.51 -19.08 -1.21
N GLY A 403 6.37 -19.77 -1.30
CA GLY A 403 6.26 -21.02 -2.07
C GLY A 403 6.65 -20.82 -3.54
N ASP A 404 6.22 -19.72 -4.15
CA ASP A 404 6.60 -19.37 -5.52
C ASP A 404 8.11 -19.14 -5.67
N VAL A 405 8.74 -18.52 -4.68
CA VAL A 405 10.20 -18.30 -4.66
C VAL A 405 10.95 -19.62 -4.49
N LEU A 406 10.49 -20.50 -3.59
CA LEU A 406 11.08 -21.83 -3.42
C LEU A 406 10.97 -22.63 -4.72
N ALA A 407 9.83 -22.59 -5.39
CA ALA A 407 9.64 -23.21 -6.70
C ALA A 407 10.53 -22.57 -7.79
N ALA A 408 10.69 -21.25 -7.77
CA ALA A 408 11.59 -20.55 -8.69
C ALA A 408 13.06 -20.95 -8.53
N ILE A 409 13.48 -21.38 -7.33
CA ILE A 409 14.82 -21.93 -7.08
C ILE A 409 14.86 -23.41 -7.43
N ASN A 410 13.93 -24.21 -6.91
CA ASN A 410 13.90 -25.67 -7.04
C ASN A 410 13.74 -26.13 -8.51
N TYR A 411 13.05 -25.35 -9.32
CA TYR A 411 12.83 -25.63 -10.74
C TYR A 411 13.50 -24.59 -11.65
N ALA A 412 14.55 -23.94 -11.14
CA ALA A 412 15.37 -23.02 -11.92
C ALA A 412 16.04 -23.73 -13.11
N ASP A 413 16.32 -22.96 -14.16
CA ASP A 413 17.11 -23.42 -15.30
C ASP A 413 18.51 -23.86 -14.82
N GLY A 414 18.92 -25.06 -15.22
CA GLY A 414 20.16 -25.69 -14.79
C GLY A 414 20.11 -26.40 -13.43
N ASN A 415 18.98 -26.43 -12.70
CA ASN A 415 18.89 -27.14 -11.41
C ASN A 415 18.70 -28.66 -11.54
N GLU A 416 19.39 -29.30 -12.48
CA GLU A 416 19.31 -30.73 -12.72
C GLU A 416 20.70 -31.33 -12.93
N THR A 417 20.93 -32.49 -12.34
CA THR A 417 22.09 -33.32 -12.64
C THR A 417 21.97 -33.89 -14.06
N PRO A 418 23.05 -34.44 -14.65
CA PRO A 418 22.97 -35.15 -15.92
C PRO A 418 21.97 -36.33 -15.95
N GLN A 419 21.53 -36.80 -14.78
CA GLN A 419 20.52 -37.84 -14.63
C GLN A 419 19.09 -37.29 -14.44
N GLY A 420 18.90 -35.97 -14.48
CA GLY A 420 17.60 -35.31 -14.28
C GLY A 420 17.13 -35.26 -12.83
N LEU A 421 18.03 -35.43 -11.86
CA LEU A 421 17.74 -35.26 -10.43
C LEU A 421 18.00 -33.81 -9.99
N PRO A 422 17.32 -33.28 -8.97
CA PRO A 422 17.60 -31.92 -8.48
C PRO A 422 19.05 -31.81 -8.00
N ALA A 423 19.74 -30.71 -8.35
CA ALA A 423 21.10 -30.43 -7.89
C ALA A 423 21.12 -29.63 -6.58
N VAL A 424 20.17 -28.70 -6.45
CA VAL A 424 19.97 -27.84 -5.28
C VAL A 424 18.52 -27.96 -4.81
N ARG A 425 18.33 -27.99 -3.49
CA ARG A 425 17.03 -27.92 -2.85
C ARG A 425 16.94 -26.70 -1.96
N ALA A 426 15.94 -25.86 -2.20
CA ALA A 426 15.51 -24.77 -1.35
C ALA A 426 14.32 -25.21 -0.49
N ALA A 427 14.39 -24.94 0.81
CA ALA A 427 13.31 -25.19 1.76
C ALA A 427 13.30 -24.13 2.86
N ILE A 428 12.15 -23.94 3.50
CA ILE A 428 12.08 -23.19 4.77
C ILE A 428 12.97 -23.91 5.79
N ASP A 429 13.77 -23.14 6.53
CA ASP A 429 14.68 -23.71 7.52
C ASP A 429 13.92 -24.36 8.69
N ALA A 430 14.62 -25.16 9.49
CA ALA A 430 14.01 -25.87 10.63
C ALA A 430 13.49 -24.93 11.73
N SER A 431 13.93 -23.67 11.76
CA SER A 431 13.43 -22.67 12.70
C SER A 431 12.13 -22.02 12.24
N GLY A 432 11.80 -22.14 10.95
CA GLY A 432 10.66 -21.49 10.31
C GLY A 432 10.88 -20.00 10.08
N ARG A 433 12.12 -19.51 9.98
CA ARG A 433 12.40 -18.06 9.99
C ARG A 433 13.20 -17.55 8.79
N GLY A 434 13.91 -18.45 8.13
CA GLY A 434 14.65 -18.22 6.90
C GLY A 434 14.52 -19.39 5.93
N ILE A 435 15.42 -19.42 4.96
CA ILE A 435 15.48 -20.43 3.90
C ILE A 435 16.84 -21.14 3.99
N THR A 436 16.86 -22.43 3.73
CA THR A 436 18.08 -23.21 3.55
C THR A 436 18.18 -23.67 2.09
N LEU A 437 19.38 -23.52 1.52
CA LEU A 437 19.78 -24.08 0.23
C LEU A 437 20.72 -25.25 0.50
N THR A 438 20.38 -26.44 0.03
CA THR A 438 21.15 -27.67 0.25
C THR A 438 21.53 -28.29 -1.10
N SER A 439 22.78 -28.72 -1.21
CA SER A 439 23.28 -29.49 -2.34
C SER A 439 22.80 -30.94 -2.24
N GLU A 440 22.01 -31.37 -3.21
CA GLU A 440 21.60 -32.78 -3.34
C GLU A 440 22.71 -33.63 -3.99
N MET A 441 23.78 -32.98 -4.47
CA MET A 441 24.99 -33.63 -5.00
C MET A 441 26.06 -33.89 -3.93
N GLY A 442 25.88 -33.40 -2.69
CA GLY A 442 26.92 -33.40 -1.66
C GLY A 442 28.14 -32.54 -2.03
N ALA A 443 27.94 -31.54 -2.89
CA ALA A 443 28.97 -30.64 -3.39
C ALA A 443 28.78 -29.23 -2.83
N ALA A 444 29.86 -28.42 -2.79
CA ALA A 444 29.75 -27.06 -2.32
C ALA A 444 28.91 -26.19 -3.26
N LEU A 445 28.02 -25.40 -2.67
CA LEU A 445 27.30 -24.32 -3.33
C LEU A 445 28.09 -23.02 -3.17
N THR A 446 27.99 -22.11 -4.14
CA THR A 446 28.40 -20.71 -4.01
C THR A 446 27.29 -19.81 -4.53
N LEU A 447 26.83 -18.86 -3.71
CA LEU A 447 25.77 -17.91 -4.10
C LEU A 447 26.38 -16.72 -4.84
N VAL A 448 25.94 -16.45 -6.07
CA VAL A 448 26.55 -15.43 -6.93
C VAL A 448 25.49 -14.44 -7.39
N VAL A 449 25.77 -13.15 -7.24
CA VAL A 449 25.05 -12.10 -7.97
C VAL A 449 25.82 -11.86 -9.27
N PRO A 450 25.21 -12.03 -10.45
CA PRO A 450 25.90 -11.78 -11.72
C PRO A 450 26.49 -10.36 -11.77
N GLU A 451 27.68 -10.18 -12.34
CA GLU A 451 28.39 -8.87 -12.35
C GLU A 451 27.55 -7.74 -12.98
N GLU A 452 26.72 -8.08 -13.96
CA GLU A 452 25.82 -7.14 -14.66
C GLU A 452 24.47 -6.93 -13.93
N SER A 453 24.31 -7.51 -12.73
CA SER A 453 23.07 -7.46 -11.94
C SER A 453 23.24 -6.62 -10.68
N SER A 454 22.30 -5.71 -10.44
CA SER A 454 22.15 -4.98 -9.17
C SER A 454 21.20 -5.67 -8.19
N SER A 455 20.88 -6.96 -8.41
CA SER A 455 19.87 -7.69 -7.65
C SER A 455 20.19 -7.76 -6.16
N GLN A 456 19.20 -7.41 -5.34
CA GLN A 456 19.25 -7.51 -3.88
C GLN A 456 18.50 -8.75 -3.36
N ALA A 457 18.06 -9.64 -4.26
CA ALA A 457 17.23 -10.78 -3.89
C ALA A 457 17.90 -11.71 -2.86
N LEU A 458 19.21 -11.95 -2.97
CA LEU A 458 19.92 -12.76 -1.96
C LEU A 458 19.84 -12.14 -0.57
N PHE A 459 20.11 -10.84 -0.44
CA PHE A 459 20.03 -10.13 0.83
C PHE A 459 18.61 -10.14 1.40
N ASP A 460 17.60 -9.90 0.55
CA ASP A 460 16.19 -9.92 0.94
C ASP A 460 15.73 -11.32 1.36
N LEU A 461 16.33 -12.38 0.82
CA LEU A 461 16.13 -13.78 1.22
C LEU A 461 17.03 -14.20 2.40
N GLY A 462 17.77 -13.26 3.01
CA GLY A 462 18.58 -13.50 4.20
C GLY A 462 19.97 -14.10 3.93
N PHE A 463 20.39 -14.20 2.67
CA PHE A 463 21.69 -14.72 2.28
C PHE A 463 22.72 -13.62 2.03
N GLN A 464 23.98 -13.93 2.28
CA GLN A 464 25.10 -13.09 1.87
C GLN A 464 25.65 -13.56 0.52
N PRO A 465 25.84 -12.67 -0.46
CA PRO A 465 26.55 -13.00 -1.70
C PRO A 465 27.92 -13.63 -1.42
N ASN A 466 28.32 -14.57 -2.27
CA ASN A 466 29.55 -15.37 -2.19
C ASN A 466 29.67 -16.30 -0.98
N SER A 467 28.57 -16.53 -0.25
CA SER A 467 28.53 -17.58 0.77
C SER A 467 28.74 -18.95 0.11
N THR A 468 29.55 -19.80 0.75
CA THR A 468 29.89 -21.14 0.26
C THR A 468 29.61 -22.24 1.28
N GLY A 469 29.23 -23.42 0.81
CA GLY A 469 29.01 -24.60 1.65
C GLY A 469 28.08 -25.62 1.01
N GLU A 470 28.07 -26.85 1.52
CA GLU A 470 27.14 -27.90 1.06
C GLU A 470 25.68 -27.59 1.44
N SER A 471 25.49 -26.85 2.53
CA SER A 471 24.20 -26.31 2.96
C SER A 471 24.40 -24.89 3.47
N ILE A 472 23.68 -23.94 2.90
CA ILE A 472 23.74 -22.52 3.24
C ILE A 472 22.38 -22.12 3.81
N SER A 473 22.34 -21.62 5.04
CA SER A 473 21.11 -21.10 5.63
C SER A 473 21.15 -19.58 5.66
N GLY A 474 20.06 -18.94 5.26
CA GLY A 474 19.87 -17.50 5.39
C GLY A 474 19.52 -17.13 6.83
N GLY A 475 19.66 -15.84 7.16
CA GLY A 475 19.12 -15.27 8.39
C GLY A 475 17.60 -15.08 8.32
N ARG A 476 17.01 -14.64 9.44
CA ARG A 476 15.58 -14.33 9.55
C ARG A 476 15.13 -13.31 8.48
N ILE A 477 13.99 -13.58 7.84
CA ILE A 477 13.39 -12.73 6.79
C ILE A 477 11.97 -12.25 7.11
N ILE A 478 11.46 -12.52 8.32
CA ILE A 478 10.19 -11.99 8.82
C ILE A 478 10.39 -11.39 10.22
N GLY A 479 9.70 -10.29 10.50
CA GLY A 479 9.66 -9.72 11.85
C GLY A 479 9.12 -10.72 12.86
N GLY A 480 9.52 -10.58 14.12
CA GLY A 480 8.91 -11.34 15.22
C GLY A 480 7.58 -10.71 15.65
N LEU A 481 6.90 -11.36 16.60
CA LEU A 481 5.72 -10.79 17.26
C LEU A 481 6.04 -9.39 17.78
N ASN A 482 5.20 -8.39 17.60
CA ASN A 482 5.33 -7.02 18.13
C ASN A 482 6.76 -6.42 18.10
N THR A 483 7.55 -6.71 17.08
CA THR A 483 8.94 -6.26 16.93
C THR A 483 9.32 -6.19 15.46
N VAL A 484 10.52 -5.66 15.20
CA VAL A 484 11.12 -5.56 13.87
C VAL A 484 12.47 -6.26 13.85
N LEU A 485 12.95 -6.55 12.64
CA LEU A 485 14.25 -7.13 12.37
C LEU A 485 15.37 -6.12 12.66
N LEU A 486 16.50 -6.59 13.18
CA LEU A 486 17.67 -5.71 13.31
C LEU A 486 18.20 -5.27 11.94
N LYS A 487 18.04 -6.09 10.89
CA LYS A 487 18.52 -5.78 9.54
C LYS A 487 17.74 -4.67 8.82
N THR A 488 16.53 -4.34 9.28
CA THR A 488 15.70 -3.27 8.68
C THR A 488 15.87 -1.93 9.40
N LEU A 489 16.60 -1.89 10.53
CA LEU A 489 16.93 -0.68 11.27
C LEU A 489 18.08 0.10 10.61
N ASN A 490 18.33 1.32 11.09
CA ASN A 490 19.38 2.21 10.58
C ASN A 490 19.24 2.46 9.05
N GLY A 491 18.02 2.77 8.62
CA GLY A 491 17.66 2.95 7.21
C GLY A 491 17.80 1.69 6.37
N GLY A 492 17.72 0.51 6.99
CA GLY A 492 17.88 -0.78 6.32
C GLY A 492 19.32 -1.16 6.02
N ARG A 493 20.30 -0.44 6.59
CA ARG A 493 21.71 -0.89 6.66
C ARG A 493 21.89 -2.04 7.67
N GLY A 494 20.95 -2.14 8.60
CA GLY A 494 20.94 -3.13 9.66
C GLY A 494 21.80 -2.75 10.86
N LEU A 495 21.51 -3.41 11.97
CA LEU A 495 22.30 -3.39 13.19
C LEU A 495 22.84 -4.80 13.45
N THR A 496 24.15 -4.90 13.65
CA THR A 496 24.80 -6.17 13.97
C THR A 496 24.90 -6.33 15.49
N GLY A 497 24.56 -7.52 15.98
CA GLY A 497 24.74 -7.88 17.38
C GLY A 497 26.19 -7.81 17.87
N GLY A 498 26.39 -8.02 19.16
CA GLY A 498 27.69 -7.97 19.80
C GLY A 498 27.59 -8.24 21.30
N ILE A 499 28.63 -7.88 22.03
CA ILE A 499 28.66 -7.98 23.50
C ILE A 499 28.75 -6.57 24.06
N MET A 500 27.83 -6.21 24.94
CA MET A 500 27.82 -4.93 25.65
C MET A 500 27.92 -5.14 27.15
N GLN A 501 28.65 -4.26 27.83
CA GLN A 501 28.76 -4.24 29.29
C GLN A 501 27.75 -3.26 29.86
N ILE A 502 26.95 -3.73 30.82
CA ILE A 502 25.99 -2.89 31.54
C ILE A 502 26.35 -2.90 33.02
N THR A 503 26.47 -1.70 33.60
CA THR A 503 26.66 -1.49 35.04
C THR A 503 25.46 -0.73 35.60
N ALA A 504 24.82 -1.27 36.64
CA ALA A 504 23.76 -0.61 37.37
C ALA A 504 23.70 -1.13 38.82
N ASN A 505 23.34 -0.25 39.76
CA ASN A 505 23.13 -0.61 41.17
C ASN A 505 24.28 -1.42 41.82
N GLY A 506 25.52 -1.15 41.40
CA GLY A 506 26.73 -1.82 41.90
C GLY A 506 27.06 -3.16 41.23
N ASN A 507 26.21 -3.63 40.32
CA ASN A 507 26.40 -4.86 39.54
C ASN A 507 26.85 -4.54 38.11
N THR A 508 27.72 -5.36 37.54
CA THR A 508 28.19 -5.26 36.15
C THR A 508 28.04 -6.61 35.47
N VAL A 509 27.44 -6.62 34.27
CA VAL A 509 27.28 -7.84 33.46
C VAL A 509 27.63 -7.55 32.00
N GLN A 510 28.13 -8.55 31.29
CA GLN A 510 28.21 -8.52 29.83
C GLN A 510 26.99 -9.23 29.26
N VAL A 511 26.26 -8.54 28.39
CA VAL A 511 25.09 -9.06 27.68
C VAL A 511 25.53 -9.39 26.27
N ASP A 512 25.46 -10.67 25.92
CA ASP A 512 25.74 -11.17 24.56
C ASP A 512 24.45 -11.17 23.74
N VAL A 513 24.45 -10.37 22.68
CA VAL A 513 23.37 -10.26 21.69
C VAL A 513 23.89 -10.56 20.29
N THR A 514 25.01 -11.28 20.16
CA THR A 514 25.61 -11.65 18.86
C THR A 514 24.64 -12.45 17.99
N GLY A 515 23.78 -13.28 18.60
CA GLY A 515 22.75 -14.07 17.91
C GLY A 515 21.38 -13.39 17.78
N ALA A 516 21.24 -12.12 18.18
CA ALA A 516 19.98 -11.40 18.06
C ALA A 516 19.68 -11.08 16.59
N GLU A 517 18.44 -11.34 16.15
CA GLU A 517 17.97 -11.03 14.80
C GLU A 517 16.85 -10.00 14.79
N THR A 518 16.18 -9.81 15.94
CA THR A 518 15.11 -8.82 16.15
C THR A 518 15.45 -7.86 17.28
N LEU A 519 14.78 -6.71 17.31
CA LEU A 519 14.92 -5.76 18.42
C LEU A 519 14.41 -6.35 19.75
N ARG A 520 13.44 -7.27 19.70
CA ARG A 520 12.99 -8.00 20.89
C ARG A 520 14.10 -8.89 21.46
N ASP A 521 14.85 -9.61 20.63
CA ASP A 521 15.94 -10.46 21.11
C ASP A 521 16.93 -9.64 21.96
N VAL A 522 17.19 -8.39 21.56
CA VAL A 522 18.04 -7.45 22.32
C VAL A 522 17.38 -7.06 23.65
N ILE A 523 16.10 -6.68 23.65
CA ILE A 523 15.35 -6.33 24.86
C ILE A 523 15.31 -7.50 25.85
N GLU A 524 14.99 -8.70 25.36
CA GLU A 524 14.91 -9.92 26.17
C GLU A 524 16.27 -10.32 26.74
N ALA A 525 17.35 -10.21 25.96
CA ALA A 525 18.70 -10.47 26.44
C ALA A 525 19.09 -9.52 27.58
N ILE A 526 18.78 -8.22 27.45
CA ILE A 526 19.05 -7.23 28.51
C ILE A 526 18.22 -7.51 29.76
N ASN A 527 16.93 -7.77 29.60
CA ASN A 527 16.03 -8.04 30.72
C ASN A 527 16.39 -9.34 31.43
N THR A 528 16.71 -10.40 30.68
CA THR A 528 17.17 -11.67 31.23
C THR A 528 18.47 -11.50 32.02
N ALA A 529 19.44 -10.76 31.47
CA ALA A 529 20.70 -10.49 32.17
C ALA A 529 20.47 -9.63 33.43
N SER A 530 19.54 -8.68 33.39
CA SER A 530 19.14 -7.85 34.52
C SER A 530 18.55 -8.67 35.66
N GLU A 531 17.62 -9.57 35.35
CA GLU A 531 16.98 -10.47 36.32
C GLU A 531 17.99 -11.45 36.92
N GLN A 532 18.83 -12.08 36.10
CA GLN A 532 19.81 -13.08 36.55
C GLN A 532 20.94 -12.46 37.39
N SER A 533 21.36 -11.24 37.07
CA SER A 533 22.50 -10.56 37.71
C SER A 533 22.07 -9.54 38.77
N GLY A 534 20.77 -9.35 38.98
CA GLY A 534 20.23 -8.36 39.91
C GLY A 534 20.63 -6.92 39.55
N LEU A 535 20.73 -6.58 38.26
CA LEU A 535 21.04 -5.20 37.84
C LEU A 535 19.94 -4.22 38.29
N GLY A 536 18.68 -4.68 38.34
CA GLY A 536 17.53 -3.82 38.67
C GLY A 536 17.23 -2.79 37.58
N ILE A 537 17.35 -3.18 36.31
CA ILE A 537 16.97 -2.36 35.15
C ILE A 537 15.91 -3.07 34.31
N ALA A 538 15.18 -2.30 33.51
CA ALA A 538 14.25 -2.81 32.51
C ALA A 538 14.46 -2.11 31.15
N ALA A 539 14.70 -2.89 30.11
CA ALA A 539 14.67 -2.48 28.72
C ALA A 539 13.25 -2.65 28.14
N SER A 540 12.80 -1.68 27.35
CA SER A 540 11.50 -1.68 26.68
C SER A 540 11.51 -0.74 25.48
N TYR A 541 10.47 -0.78 24.65
CA TYR A 541 10.24 0.28 23.67
C TYR A 541 9.91 1.59 24.36
N HIS A 542 10.40 2.70 23.80
CA HIS A 542 10.01 4.04 24.23
C HIS A 542 8.57 4.34 23.81
N SER A 543 7.87 5.23 24.54
CA SER A 543 6.49 5.59 24.24
C SER A 543 6.28 6.30 22.89
N SER A 544 7.36 6.79 22.27
CA SER A 544 7.31 7.32 20.89
C SER A 544 7.16 6.21 19.84
N GLY A 545 7.49 4.95 20.16
CA GLY A 545 7.34 3.81 19.26
C GLY A 545 8.51 3.59 18.28
N ASN A 546 9.42 4.55 18.10
CA ASN A 546 10.59 4.46 17.21
C ASN A 546 11.95 4.36 17.95
N LYS A 547 11.92 4.18 19.28
CA LYS A 547 13.10 4.16 20.16
C LYS A 547 13.04 3.04 21.18
N LEU A 548 14.19 2.71 21.77
CA LEU A 548 14.34 1.85 22.93
C LEU A 548 14.64 2.71 24.18
N GLN A 549 14.20 2.25 25.34
CA GLN A 549 14.51 2.85 26.63
C GLN A 549 15.01 1.78 27.61
N ILE A 550 15.95 2.16 28.47
CA ILE A 550 16.44 1.36 29.58
C ILE A 550 16.30 2.21 30.84
N VAL A 551 15.54 1.71 31.82
CA VAL A 551 15.19 2.43 33.05
C VAL A 551 15.69 1.66 34.25
N ASN A 552 16.28 2.36 35.23
CA ASN A 552 16.61 1.77 36.51
C ASN A 552 15.32 1.62 37.34
N THR A 553 14.98 0.39 37.70
CA THR A 553 13.76 0.04 38.43
C THR A 553 13.99 -0.15 39.93
N ALA A 554 15.22 0.02 40.43
CA ALA A 554 15.53 -0.10 41.85
C ALA A 554 15.24 1.20 42.64
N ASP A 555 14.88 1.05 43.91
CA ASP A 555 14.66 2.16 44.84
C ASP A 555 15.93 3.00 45.02
N GLY A 556 15.85 4.31 44.78
CA GLY A 556 16.99 5.24 44.89
C GLY A 556 17.81 5.45 43.62
N ALA A 557 17.33 4.95 42.46
CA ALA A 557 17.76 5.23 41.08
C ALA A 557 19.21 5.73 40.91
N GLY A 558 20.18 4.83 41.09
CA GLY A 558 21.56 5.05 40.68
C GLY A 558 21.72 5.15 39.16
N SER A 559 22.92 5.54 38.69
CA SER A 559 23.21 5.59 37.25
C SER A 559 23.32 4.18 36.66
N ILE A 560 22.78 4.01 35.46
CA ILE A 560 23.13 2.98 34.50
C ILE A 560 24.35 3.49 33.74
N THR A 561 25.26 2.60 33.36
CA THR A 561 26.31 2.85 32.35
C THR A 561 26.33 1.67 31.39
N ILE A 562 26.37 1.94 30.09
CA ILE A 562 26.44 0.93 29.04
C ILE A 562 27.64 1.26 28.15
N SER A 563 28.38 0.25 27.71
CA SER A 563 29.45 0.39 26.71
C SER A 563 29.64 -0.89 25.90
N ASP A 564 30.03 -0.77 24.64
CA ASP A 564 30.36 -1.94 23.82
C ASP A 564 31.67 -2.63 24.27
N VAL A 565 31.67 -3.95 24.26
CA VAL A 565 32.85 -4.81 24.50
C VAL A 565 33.30 -5.47 23.20
N GLN A 566 32.34 -5.95 22.40
CA GLN A 566 32.55 -6.50 21.07
C GLN A 566 31.42 -6.03 20.15
N GLY A 567 31.76 -5.56 18.94
CA GLY A 567 30.79 -4.93 18.06
C GLY A 567 30.53 -3.46 18.44
N GLU A 568 29.51 -2.86 17.81
CA GLU A 568 29.17 -1.43 17.97
C GLU A 568 27.66 -1.23 18.15
N LEU A 569 26.95 -2.23 18.69
CA LEU A 569 25.50 -2.18 18.80
C LEU A 569 25.05 -1.08 19.76
N ALA A 570 25.65 -0.98 20.94
CA ALA A 570 25.26 0.02 21.93
C ALA A 570 25.54 1.44 21.40
N HIS A 571 26.66 1.64 20.70
CA HIS A 571 26.98 2.89 20.03
C HIS A 571 25.97 3.22 18.92
N SER A 572 25.67 2.26 18.04
CA SER A 572 24.75 2.43 16.90
C SER A 572 23.31 2.73 17.34
N LEU A 573 22.87 2.11 18.43
CA LEU A 573 21.60 2.42 19.08
C LEU A 573 21.62 3.78 19.79
N GLY A 574 22.79 4.35 20.09
CA GLY A 574 22.93 5.56 20.90
C GLY A 574 22.66 5.32 22.39
N ILE A 575 22.84 4.09 22.87
CA ILE A 575 22.67 3.72 24.29
C ILE A 575 23.99 3.54 25.04
N ASP A 576 25.14 3.65 24.36
CA ASP A 576 26.49 3.77 24.96
C ASP A 576 26.60 5.10 25.73
N ALA A 577 26.00 5.14 26.92
CA ALA A 577 25.75 6.33 27.70
C ALA A 577 25.62 6.01 29.20
N GLY A 578 25.51 7.06 30.02
CA GLY A 578 25.26 6.96 31.46
C GLY A 578 24.10 7.84 31.93
N GLY A 579 23.27 7.32 32.84
CA GLY A 579 22.16 8.06 33.46
C GLY A 579 21.16 7.15 34.19
N SER A 580 20.15 7.71 34.85
CA SER A 580 19.07 6.94 35.50
C SER A 580 18.09 6.33 34.50
N ARG A 581 18.06 6.88 33.28
CA ARG A 581 17.31 6.42 32.13
C ARG A 581 18.14 6.69 30.88
N ILE A 582 18.29 5.67 30.04
CA ILE A 582 18.96 5.77 28.75
C ILE A 582 17.89 5.56 27.69
N THR A 583 17.85 6.41 26.68
CA THR A 583 16.92 6.29 25.54
C THR A 583 17.77 6.30 24.27
N SER A 584 17.46 5.39 23.34
CA SER A 584 18.18 5.28 22.08
C SER A 584 17.95 6.52 21.19
N ASN A 585 18.75 6.63 20.14
CA ASN A 585 18.40 7.45 18.98
C ASN A 585 17.14 6.91 18.31
N ASN A 586 16.55 7.68 17.38
CA ASN A 586 15.56 7.15 16.45
C ASN A 586 16.21 5.94 15.76
N LEU A 587 15.56 4.79 15.83
CA LEU A 587 16.11 3.53 15.30
C LEU A 587 16.03 3.47 13.78
N GLN A 588 15.33 4.43 13.15
CA GLN A 588 15.26 4.62 11.71
C GLN A 588 14.90 3.30 11.01
N ARG A 589 13.74 2.75 11.37
CA ARG A 589 13.20 1.57 10.68
C ARG A 589 12.96 1.94 9.23
N ARG A 590 13.57 1.20 8.32
CA ARG A 590 13.25 1.29 6.90
C ARG A 590 11.83 0.75 6.68
N TYR A 591 10.98 1.56 6.07
CA TYR A 591 9.64 1.17 5.63
C TYR A 591 9.39 1.48 4.15
N VAL A 592 10.37 2.10 3.47
CA VAL A 592 10.34 2.35 2.04
C VAL A 592 11.43 1.55 1.33
N SER A 593 11.04 0.86 0.26
CA SER A 593 11.92 0.15 -0.65
C SER A 593 11.55 0.43 -2.10
N GLU A 594 12.38 -0.06 -3.00
CA GLU A 594 12.14 -0.07 -4.43
C GLU A 594 10.80 -0.76 -4.78
N ASN A 595 10.34 -1.73 -3.98
CA ASN A 595 9.06 -2.40 -4.18
C ASN A 595 7.86 -1.63 -3.63
N THR A 596 8.07 -0.56 -2.86
CA THR A 596 6.96 0.18 -2.25
C THR A 596 6.07 0.73 -3.35
N ARG A 597 4.78 0.38 -3.29
CA ARG A 597 3.81 0.86 -4.27
C ARG A 597 3.53 2.34 -4.04
N LEU A 598 3.38 3.07 -5.12
CA LEU A 598 3.09 4.50 -5.10
C LEU A 598 1.78 4.82 -4.38
N GLN A 599 0.79 3.92 -4.45
CA GLN A 599 -0.49 4.05 -3.76
C GLN A 599 -0.40 3.89 -2.23
N ASP A 600 0.63 3.20 -1.72
CA ASP A 600 0.77 2.92 -0.28
C ASP A 600 1.50 4.06 0.46
N LEU A 601 2.19 4.94 -0.28
CA LEU A 601 2.86 6.11 0.26
C LEU A 601 1.88 7.16 0.82
N ASN A 602 2.39 8.12 1.58
CA ASN A 602 1.61 9.20 2.19
C ASN A 602 0.47 8.68 3.09
N MET A 603 0.74 7.68 3.93
CA MET A 603 -0.26 7.06 4.82
C MET A 603 -1.45 6.47 4.03
N GLY A 604 -1.17 5.88 2.86
CA GLY A 604 -2.18 5.30 1.95
C GLY A 604 -2.97 6.31 1.11
N GLN A 605 -2.56 7.59 1.08
CA GLN A 605 -3.13 8.58 0.15
C GLN A 605 -2.55 8.45 -1.26
N GLY A 606 -1.40 7.78 -1.39
CA GLY A 606 -0.71 7.52 -2.63
C GLY A 606 0.07 8.70 -3.21
N VAL A 607 0.64 8.49 -4.40
CA VAL A 607 1.30 9.49 -5.23
C VAL A 607 0.48 9.69 -6.49
N SER A 608 0.10 10.92 -6.79
CA SER A 608 -0.61 11.22 -8.03
C SER A 608 0.35 11.16 -9.22
N LEU A 609 0.08 10.29 -10.20
CA LEU A 609 0.91 10.21 -11.41
C LEU A 609 0.82 11.52 -12.19
N GLY A 610 1.98 12.11 -12.47
CA GLY A 610 2.11 13.41 -13.11
C GLY A 610 3.49 13.57 -13.75
N LYS A 611 3.81 14.81 -14.13
CA LYS A 611 5.10 15.16 -14.72
C LYS A 611 5.98 15.87 -13.73
N ILE A 612 7.21 15.39 -13.59
CA ILE A 612 8.23 15.99 -12.73
C ILE A 612 9.27 16.63 -13.63
N LYS A 613 9.59 17.90 -13.40
CA LYS A 613 10.71 18.58 -14.06
C LYS A 613 11.90 18.60 -13.13
N ILE A 614 13.03 18.09 -13.61
CA ILE A 614 14.29 18.08 -12.86
C ILE A 614 15.30 18.91 -13.63
N THR A 615 16.01 19.80 -12.93
CA THR A 615 17.11 20.61 -13.47
C THR A 615 18.37 20.35 -12.65
N ASP A 616 19.45 19.94 -13.30
CA ASP A 616 20.73 19.73 -12.63
C ASP A 616 21.51 21.03 -12.43
N SER A 617 22.64 20.97 -11.74
CA SER A 617 23.52 22.10 -11.44
C SER A 617 24.25 22.67 -12.66
N ARG A 618 24.20 22.00 -13.82
CA ARG A 618 24.64 22.57 -15.12
C ARG A 618 23.53 23.42 -15.76
N GLY A 619 22.31 23.38 -15.23
CA GLY A 619 21.13 24.02 -15.78
C GLY A 619 20.45 23.19 -16.87
N VAL A 620 20.80 21.91 -17.02
CA VAL A 620 20.12 20.99 -17.95
C VAL A 620 18.84 20.51 -17.29
N SER A 621 17.71 20.61 -17.99
CA SER A 621 16.42 20.12 -17.51
C SER A 621 15.91 18.92 -18.30
N ALA A 622 15.23 18.00 -17.63
CA ALA A 622 14.40 16.97 -18.25
C ALA A 622 13.04 16.88 -17.55
N THR A 623 12.03 16.41 -18.28
CA THR A 623 10.69 16.14 -17.74
C THR A 623 10.47 14.63 -17.72
N ILE A 624 10.12 14.11 -16.55
CA ILE A 624 9.83 12.70 -16.28
C ILE A 624 8.30 12.55 -16.24
N ASP A 625 7.73 11.62 -17.00
CA ASP A 625 6.28 11.44 -17.12
C ASP A 625 5.85 10.09 -16.54
N LEU A 626 5.56 10.08 -15.24
CA LEU A 626 5.21 8.87 -14.51
C LEU A 626 3.86 8.26 -14.97
N ALA A 627 2.98 9.08 -15.54
CA ALA A 627 1.69 8.62 -16.05
C ALA A 627 1.84 7.86 -17.37
N SER A 628 2.66 8.38 -18.30
CA SER A 628 2.97 7.70 -19.55
C SER A 628 3.74 6.38 -19.34
N GLU A 629 4.59 6.34 -18.31
CA GLU A 629 5.34 5.16 -17.91
C GLU A 629 4.50 4.15 -17.11
N ARG A 630 3.29 4.54 -16.67
CA ARG A 630 2.40 3.72 -15.83
C ARG A 630 3.10 3.25 -14.55
N ALA A 631 3.85 4.15 -13.92
CA ALA A 631 4.60 3.82 -12.71
C ALA A 631 3.66 3.32 -11.59
N GLU A 632 4.00 2.20 -10.97
CA GLU A 632 3.23 1.58 -9.88
C GLU A 632 4.03 1.53 -8.58
N THR A 633 5.36 1.48 -8.68
CA THR A 633 6.30 1.33 -7.56
C THR A 633 7.36 2.44 -7.56
N LEU A 634 8.09 2.57 -6.45
CA LEU A 634 9.25 3.44 -6.41
C LEU A 634 10.38 3.01 -7.34
N GLN A 635 10.52 1.73 -7.65
CA GLN A 635 11.46 1.26 -8.66
C GLN A 635 11.15 1.89 -10.02
N ASP A 636 9.87 1.94 -10.42
CA ASP A 636 9.46 2.58 -11.67
C ASP A 636 9.84 4.07 -11.67
N VAL A 637 9.65 4.78 -10.56
CA VAL A 637 10.06 6.19 -10.43
C VAL A 637 11.58 6.35 -10.52
N ILE A 638 12.34 5.46 -9.86
CA ILE A 638 13.80 5.46 -9.92
C ILE A 638 14.28 5.24 -11.35
N ASP A 639 13.69 4.29 -12.06
CA ASP A 639 14.04 3.97 -13.45
C ASP A 639 13.63 5.09 -14.41
N ALA A 640 12.47 5.71 -14.20
CA ALA A 640 12.00 6.89 -14.93
C ALA A 640 13.02 8.03 -14.88
N ILE A 641 13.51 8.35 -13.67
CA ILE A 641 14.48 9.43 -13.47
C ILE A 641 15.84 9.06 -14.05
N ARG A 642 16.31 7.81 -13.84
CA ARG A 642 17.58 7.33 -14.41
C ARG A 642 17.54 7.25 -15.94
N GLY A 643 16.36 7.05 -16.53
CA GLY A 643 16.12 7.08 -17.96
C GLY A 643 16.38 8.45 -18.60
N ALA A 644 16.36 9.54 -17.82
CA ALA A 644 16.70 10.89 -18.28
C ALA A 644 18.22 11.10 -18.40
N THR A 645 18.87 10.34 -19.29
CA THR A 645 20.32 10.30 -19.54
C THR A 645 20.99 11.64 -19.85
N ALA A 646 20.23 12.69 -20.17
CA ALA A 646 20.75 14.06 -20.30
C ALA A 646 21.18 14.66 -18.95
N LEU A 647 20.53 14.25 -17.87
CA LEU A 647 20.85 14.61 -16.49
C LEU A 647 21.92 13.66 -15.92
N GLN A 648 22.72 14.15 -14.97
CA GLN A 648 23.71 13.34 -14.25
C GLN A 648 23.27 13.18 -12.80
N LEU A 649 22.39 12.22 -12.56
CA LEU A 649 21.76 12.00 -11.26
C LEU A 649 22.05 10.60 -10.73
N GLU A 650 22.27 10.51 -9.43
CA GLU A 650 22.13 9.27 -8.67
C GLU A 650 20.82 9.33 -7.90
N VAL A 651 20.00 8.29 -8.01
CA VAL A 651 18.71 8.16 -7.31
C VAL A 651 18.71 6.85 -6.56
N ARG A 652 18.35 6.89 -5.27
CA ARG A 652 18.23 5.70 -4.41
C ARG A 652 17.26 5.96 -3.28
N ILE A 653 16.93 4.91 -2.50
CA ILE A 653 16.31 5.10 -1.18
C ILE A 653 17.31 5.85 -0.28
N ASN A 654 16.81 6.80 0.50
CA ASN A 654 17.60 7.66 1.38
C ASN A 654 18.17 6.91 2.60
N ASP A 655 18.97 7.60 3.39
CA ASP A 655 19.74 7.00 4.49
C ASP A 655 18.90 6.66 5.72
N THR A 656 17.75 7.30 5.88
CA THR A 656 16.74 7.02 6.91
C THR A 656 15.81 5.87 6.51
N GLY A 657 15.81 5.46 5.24
CA GLY A 657 15.03 4.33 4.75
C GLY A 657 13.53 4.63 4.61
N ASP A 658 13.18 5.90 4.52
CA ASP A 658 11.80 6.36 4.45
C ASP A 658 11.47 7.08 3.14
N GLY A 659 12.45 7.58 2.38
CA GLY A 659 12.21 8.38 1.18
C GLY A 659 13.20 8.17 0.05
N LEU A 660 13.15 9.02 -0.98
CA LEU A 660 14.11 9.04 -2.08
C LEU A 660 15.22 10.07 -1.83
N LEU A 661 16.47 9.71 -2.10
CA LEU A 661 17.58 10.64 -2.19
C LEU A 661 17.97 10.81 -3.65
N ILE A 662 17.99 12.06 -4.11
CA ILE A 662 18.45 12.44 -5.45
C ILE A 662 19.71 13.29 -5.30
N THR A 663 20.82 12.81 -5.85
CA THR A 663 22.12 13.50 -5.86
C THR A 663 22.45 13.90 -7.29
N ASP A 664 22.74 15.17 -7.52
CA ASP A 664 23.34 15.61 -8.77
C ASP A 664 24.86 15.40 -8.74
N THR A 665 25.33 14.52 -9.63
CA THR A 665 26.75 14.12 -9.74
C THR A 665 27.51 14.95 -10.77
N SER A 666 26.87 15.92 -11.43
CA SER A 666 27.53 16.79 -12.39
C SER A 666 28.49 17.78 -11.73
N GLU A 667 29.46 18.27 -12.49
CA GLU A 667 30.40 19.32 -12.06
C GLU A 667 29.80 20.75 -12.11
N GLY A 668 28.48 20.88 -12.25
CA GLY A 668 27.79 22.16 -12.29
C GLY A 668 27.87 22.95 -10.98
N THR A 669 27.68 24.27 -11.08
CA THR A 669 27.71 25.21 -9.93
C THR A 669 26.32 25.71 -9.50
N GLY A 670 25.29 25.40 -10.28
CA GLY A 670 23.89 25.65 -9.93
C GLY A 670 23.39 24.70 -8.84
N LYS A 671 22.09 24.78 -8.58
CA LYS A 671 21.40 23.85 -7.68
C LYS A 671 20.75 22.74 -8.48
N LEU A 672 20.56 21.58 -7.85
CA LEU A 672 19.54 20.63 -8.28
C LEU A 672 18.17 21.23 -7.94
N ILE A 673 17.26 21.27 -8.90
CA ILE A 673 15.90 21.80 -8.75
C ILE A 673 14.92 20.75 -9.24
N ILE A 674 13.93 20.41 -8.43
CA ILE A 674 12.86 19.45 -8.75
C ILE A 674 11.52 20.14 -8.53
N GLU A 675 10.69 20.15 -9.56
CA GLU A 675 9.40 20.82 -9.59
C GLU A 675 8.32 19.89 -10.16
N ASP A 676 7.08 20.06 -9.70
CA ASP A 676 5.92 19.52 -10.39
C ASP A 676 5.68 20.35 -11.67
N ASP A 677 5.73 19.71 -12.84
CA ASP A 677 5.32 20.32 -14.12
C ASP A 677 3.81 20.17 -14.32
N THR A 678 3.28 18.96 -14.07
CA THR A 678 1.83 18.71 -13.99
C THR A 678 1.52 17.72 -12.87
N GLY A 679 0.43 17.94 -12.13
CA GLY A 679 0.08 17.11 -10.98
C GLY A 679 0.86 17.49 -9.72
N THR A 680 1.04 16.52 -8.82
CA THR A 680 1.70 16.70 -7.51
C THR A 680 2.74 15.62 -7.21
N ALA A 681 3.21 14.89 -8.23
CA ALA A 681 4.08 13.73 -8.06
C ALA A 681 5.35 14.03 -7.25
N ALA A 682 6.06 15.12 -7.56
CA ALA A 682 7.28 15.51 -6.85
C ALA A 682 7.00 15.86 -5.38
N ARG A 683 5.89 16.58 -5.12
CA ARG A 683 5.46 16.88 -3.75
C ARG A 683 4.98 15.65 -2.98
N ASP A 684 4.29 14.73 -3.64
CA ASP A 684 3.77 13.50 -3.03
C ASP A 684 4.90 12.52 -2.73
N LEU A 685 5.99 12.55 -3.50
CA LEU A 685 7.25 11.83 -3.23
C LEU A 685 8.17 12.58 -2.25
N ASN A 686 7.76 13.77 -1.80
CA ASN A 686 8.53 14.70 -0.97
C ASN A 686 9.90 15.14 -1.53
N ILE A 687 10.07 15.12 -2.86
CA ILE A 687 11.31 15.51 -3.54
C ILE A 687 11.23 16.89 -4.22
N ALA A 688 10.11 17.61 -4.11
CA ALA A 688 9.97 18.94 -4.69
C ALA A 688 10.79 19.98 -3.90
N GLY A 689 11.64 20.74 -4.59
CA GLY A 689 12.46 21.78 -3.95
C GLY A 689 13.76 22.07 -4.71
N GLU A 690 14.64 22.83 -4.06
CA GLU A 690 16.00 23.08 -4.54
C GLU A 690 17.00 22.50 -3.53
N SER A 691 18.09 21.91 -4.01
CA SER A 691 19.15 21.40 -3.14
C SER A 691 19.75 22.52 -2.29
N GLU A 692 20.02 22.22 -1.02
CA GLU A 692 20.71 23.10 -0.09
C GLU A 692 22.16 22.66 0.13
N GLY A 693 23.05 23.61 0.43
CA GLY A 693 24.46 23.34 0.70
C GLY A 693 25.28 22.87 -0.51
N ALA A 694 26.47 22.32 -0.22
CA ALA A 694 27.43 21.90 -1.25
C ALA A 694 27.16 20.50 -1.82
N ALA A 695 26.32 19.70 -1.16
CA ALA A 695 26.10 18.30 -1.50
C ALA A 695 25.24 18.09 -2.76
N LYS A 696 24.57 19.14 -3.27
CA LYS A 696 23.69 19.08 -4.47
C LYS A 696 22.68 17.93 -4.41
N GLN A 697 22.06 17.78 -3.24
CA GLN A 697 21.14 16.70 -2.90
C GLN A 697 19.77 17.23 -2.52
N ILE A 698 18.74 16.45 -2.85
CA ILE A 698 17.40 16.57 -2.30
C ILE A 698 17.07 15.24 -1.64
N ASP A 699 16.81 15.29 -0.33
CA ASP A 699 16.36 14.16 0.48
C ASP A 699 14.86 14.27 0.71
N GLY A 700 14.11 13.36 0.11
CA GLY A 700 12.66 13.25 0.23
C GLY A 700 12.21 12.40 1.43
N SER A 701 12.93 12.45 2.54
CA SER A 701 12.56 11.81 3.80
C SER A 701 11.13 12.21 4.22
N PHE A 702 10.31 11.23 4.61
CA PHE A 702 8.98 11.48 5.16
C PHE A 702 9.00 11.70 6.68
N GLU A 703 10.16 11.61 7.34
CA GLU A 703 10.41 12.15 8.67
C GLU A 703 10.47 13.68 8.59
N LEU A 704 9.56 14.36 9.30
CA LEU A 704 9.71 15.78 9.55
C LEU A 704 10.58 15.98 10.78
N LYS A 705 11.78 16.52 10.57
CA LYS A 705 12.64 17.00 11.65
C LYS A 705 12.64 18.52 11.76
N ILE A 706 12.31 19.03 12.94
CA ILE A 706 12.34 20.46 13.27
C ILE A 706 13.33 20.68 14.41
N ASP A 707 14.50 21.23 14.08
CA ASP A 707 15.44 21.72 15.07
C ASP A 707 15.03 23.13 15.52
N THR A 708 14.78 23.28 16.82
CA THR A 708 14.38 24.54 17.45
C THR A 708 15.53 25.14 18.24
N ALA A 709 15.70 26.46 18.12
CA ALA A 709 16.56 27.26 18.98
C ALA A 709 15.74 27.87 20.14
N THR A 710 16.42 28.36 21.18
CA THR A 710 15.77 28.93 22.39
C THR A 710 14.91 30.17 22.14
N ALA A 711 14.96 30.76 20.94
CA ALA A 711 14.16 31.91 20.53
C ALA A 711 13.02 31.54 19.58
N ASP A 712 12.94 30.29 19.12
CA ASP A 712 11.88 29.87 18.22
C ASP A 712 10.53 29.80 18.94
N THR A 713 9.49 30.19 18.23
CA THR A 713 8.14 30.38 18.76
C THR A 713 7.20 29.26 18.35
N LEU A 714 6.07 29.13 19.06
CA LEU A 714 5.01 28.20 18.64
C LEU A 714 4.52 28.47 17.21
N ASP A 715 4.39 29.73 16.80
CA ASP A 715 3.98 30.07 15.43
C ASP A 715 5.01 29.59 14.39
N GLN A 716 6.31 29.59 14.69
CA GLN A 716 7.33 29.03 13.81
C GLN A 716 7.25 27.51 13.72
N VAL A 717 7.06 26.81 14.85
CA VAL A 717 6.87 25.35 14.86
C VAL A 717 5.61 24.98 14.07
N LEU A 718 4.49 25.68 14.28
CA LEU A 718 3.26 25.52 13.50
C LEU A 718 3.52 25.70 12.00
N ALA A 719 4.25 26.74 11.62
CA ALA A 719 4.53 27.03 10.22
C ALA A 719 5.38 25.94 9.56
N GLN A 720 6.30 25.30 10.28
CA GLN A 720 7.09 24.19 9.76
C GLN A 720 6.24 22.91 9.60
N ILE A 721 5.39 22.58 10.58
CA ILE A 721 4.49 21.42 10.47
C ILE A 721 3.57 21.54 9.26
N ASN A 722 2.98 22.73 9.06
CA ASN A 722 2.05 23.00 7.96
C ASN A 722 2.68 23.05 6.55
N LYS A 723 4.01 22.94 6.43
CA LYS A 723 4.67 22.76 5.12
C LYS A 723 4.65 21.31 4.66
N THR A 724 4.35 20.36 5.55
CA THR A 724 4.39 18.93 5.25
C THR A 724 3.03 18.38 4.85
N ARG A 725 3.03 17.13 4.36
CA ARG A 725 1.80 16.36 4.09
C ARG A 725 1.43 15.40 5.23
N LEU A 726 2.21 15.37 6.31
CA LEU A 726 2.01 14.44 7.43
C LEU A 726 0.90 14.91 8.37
N ALA A 727 0.89 16.21 8.69
CA ALA A 727 0.00 16.75 9.70
C ALA A 727 -0.34 18.23 9.45
N ASN A 728 -1.49 18.64 9.99
CA ASN A 728 -1.91 20.02 10.08
C ASN A 728 -1.76 20.52 11.53
N ALA A 729 -1.24 21.73 11.70
CA ALA A 729 -1.05 22.37 13.00
C ALA A 729 -1.86 23.66 13.13
N ALA A 730 -2.44 23.87 14.31
CA ALA A 730 -3.16 25.09 14.69
C ALA A 730 -2.83 25.48 16.13
N ILE A 731 -2.89 26.76 16.46
CA ILE A 731 -2.82 27.21 17.86
C ILE A 731 -4.24 27.47 18.38
N ILE A 732 -4.61 26.74 19.44
CA ILE A 732 -5.89 26.86 20.13
C ILE A 732 -5.70 27.73 21.39
N ASN A 733 -6.64 28.63 21.65
CA ASN A 733 -6.75 29.33 22.94
C ASN A 733 -7.82 28.61 23.78
N ASP A 734 -7.40 27.94 24.87
CA ASP A 734 -8.26 27.18 25.76
C ASP A 734 -8.98 28.04 26.83
N GLY A 735 -8.71 29.35 26.85
CA GLY A 735 -9.30 30.30 27.80
C GLY A 735 -8.70 30.27 29.21
N SER A 736 -7.67 29.45 29.47
CA SER A 736 -7.02 29.41 30.78
C SER A 736 -6.25 30.71 31.09
N GLY A 737 -6.22 31.10 32.36
CA GLY A 737 -5.76 32.44 32.76
C GLY A 737 -4.25 32.67 32.71
N VAL A 738 -3.43 31.61 32.66
CA VAL A 738 -1.96 31.72 32.72
C VAL A 738 -1.31 31.34 31.38
N ALA A 739 -1.71 30.22 30.79
CA ALA A 739 -1.06 29.67 29.60
C ALA A 739 -2.09 29.16 28.58
N PRO A 740 -2.91 30.06 28.00
CA PRO A 740 -4.07 29.66 27.21
C PRO A 740 -3.76 29.03 25.86
N TYR A 741 -2.57 29.26 25.31
CA TYR A 741 -2.26 28.87 23.92
C TYR A 741 -1.66 27.47 23.87
N ARG A 742 -2.19 26.61 23.01
CA ARG A 742 -1.71 25.23 22.79
C ARG A 742 -1.55 24.94 21.31
N LEU A 743 -0.46 24.28 20.96
CA LEU A 743 -0.28 23.71 19.63
C LEU A 743 -1.13 22.44 19.54
N SER A 744 -2.09 22.44 18.62
CA SER A 744 -2.84 21.26 18.21
C SER A 744 -2.22 20.73 16.92
N ILE A 745 -1.89 19.44 16.90
CA ILE A 745 -1.39 18.72 15.73
C ILE A 745 -2.44 17.67 15.38
N THR A 746 -2.91 17.68 14.14
CA THR A 746 -3.91 16.75 13.62
C THR A 746 -3.30 16.04 12.42
N SER A 747 -3.35 14.71 12.40
CA SER A 747 -2.87 13.95 11.25
C SER A 747 -3.59 14.36 9.95
N ALA A 748 -2.87 14.32 8.83
CA ALA A 748 -3.47 14.57 7.53
C ALA A 748 -4.30 13.38 7.02
N ALA A 749 -4.13 12.19 7.60
CA ALA A 749 -4.86 10.99 7.26
C ALA A 749 -5.74 10.50 8.44
N SER A 750 -6.85 9.84 8.12
CA SER A 750 -7.68 9.12 9.11
C SER A 750 -7.24 7.67 9.23
N GLY A 751 -7.82 6.95 10.20
CA GLY A 751 -7.50 5.54 10.39
C GLY A 751 -6.17 5.35 11.12
N ARG A 752 -5.83 4.10 11.41
CA ARG A 752 -4.54 3.69 11.98
C ARG A 752 -3.37 4.08 11.07
N ALA A 753 -3.58 4.11 9.75
CA ALA A 753 -2.57 4.61 8.81
C ALA A 753 -2.16 6.07 9.08
N GLY A 754 -3.09 6.88 9.60
CA GLY A 754 -2.85 8.27 9.99
C GLY A 754 -2.29 8.45 11.40
N GLU A 755 -1.88 7.38 12.09
CA GLU A 755 -1.17 7.53 13.36
C GLU A 755 0.21 8.18 13.15
N LEU A 756 0.51 9.16 13.99
CA LEU A 756 1.74 9.94 14.03
C LEU A 756 2.60 9.49 15.20
N ILE A 757 3.86 9.18 14.90
CA ILE A 757 4.92 9.09 15.89
C ILE A 757 5.47 10.48 16.09
N ILE A 758 5.42 11.00 17.31
CA ILE A 758 6.02 12.29 17.64
C ILE A 758 7.00 12.16 18.78
N ASP A 759 8.24 12.57 18.54
CA ASP A 759 9.24 12.76 19.57
C ASP A 759 9.55 14.25 19.72
N ALA A 760 9.12 14.83 20.84
CA ALA A 760 9.37 16.22 21.16
C ALA A 760 10.78 16.48 21.73
N GLY A 761 11.59 15.45 21.98
CA GLY A 761 12.95 15.57 22.52
C GLY A 761 13.02 16.52 23.73
N THR A 762 13.94 17.48 23.68
CA THR A 762 14.11 18.50 24.72
C THR A 762 13.36 19.80 24.45
N THR A 763 12.50 19.86 23.41
CA THR A 763 11.74 21.08 23.06
C THR A 763 10.75 21.50 24.14
N GLY A 764 10.40 20.56 25.02
CA GLY A 764 9.45 20.75 26.10
C GLY A 764 8.06 21.10 25.59
N LEU A 765 7.63 20.57 24.44
CA LEU A 765 6.26 20.74 23.93
C LEU A 765 5.22 19.92 24.71
N ASP A 766 5.64 18.80 25.31
CA ASP A 766 4.83 17.87 26.10
C ASP A 766 3.45 17.60 25.47
N LEU A 767 3.42 16.70 24.49
CA LEU A 767 2.21 16.39 23.72
C LEU A 767 1.36 15.33 24.42
N THR A 768 0.04 15.53 24.40
CA THR A 768 -0.96 14.58 24.88
C THR A 768 -1.93 14.25 23.76
N THR A 769 -2.17 12.95 23.53
CA THR A 769 -3.16 12.51 22.55
C THR A 769 -4.58 12.77 23.05
N LEU A 770 -5.34 13.58 22.31
CA LEU A 770 -6.77 13.86 22.55
C LEU A 770 -7.68 12.84 21.87
N THR A 771 -7.34 12.48 20.64
CA THR A 771 -8.05 11.48 19.84
C THR A 771 -7.02 10.51 19.30
N GLN A 772 -7.23 9.21 19.53
CA GLN A 772 -6.41 8.16 18.92
C GLN A 772 -6.84 7.92 17.47
N ALA A 773 -5.87 7.61 16.62
CA ALA A 773 -6.15 7.06 15.30
C ALA A 773 -6.89 5.73 15.43
N GLN A 774 -7.94 5.54 14.64
CA GLN A 774 -8.76 4.32 14.66
C GLN A 774 -9.34 4.11 13.26
N ASP A 775 -9.30 2.88 12.75
CA ASP A 775 -9.94 2.52 11.47
C ASP A 775 -11.46 2.45 11.60
N ALA A 776 -12.15 2.67 10.49
CA ALA A 776 -13.54 2.28 10.35
C ALA A 776 -13.64 0.75 10.34
N ALA A 777 -14.71 0.21 10.92
CA ALA A 777 -15.00 -1.22 10.89
C ALA A 777 -16.50 -1.49 10.74
N ILE A 778 -16.83 -2.39 9.82
CA ILE A 778 -18.18 -2.92 9.60
C ILE A 778 -18.17 -4.44 9.61
N THR A 779 -19.27 -5.07 9.99
CA THR A 779 -19.45 -6.52 9.86
C THR A 779 -20.52 -6.83 8.81
N LEU A 780 -20.18 -7.62 7.79
CA LEU A 780 -21.12 -8.13 6.80
C LEU A 780 -21.71 -9.47 7.27
N GLY A 781 -23.03 -9.56 7.38
CA GLY A 781 -23.75 -10.76 7.83
C GLY A 781 -24.30 -10.63 9.25
N SER A 782 -24.49 -11.75 9.94
CA SER A 782 -24.96 -11.79 11.33
C SER A 782 -23.80 -11.61 12.31
N ASP A 783 -24.09 -11.14 13.53
CA ASP A 783 -23.06 -10.86 14.55
C ASP A 783 -22.25 -12.10 14.98
N ASP A 784 -22.78 -13.31 14.74
CA ASP A 784 -22.14 -14.55 15.14
C ASP A 784 -21.11 -15.11 14.15
N ASN A 785 -21.31 -14.87 12.85
CA ASN A 785 -20.45 -15.37 11.76
C ASN A 785 -20.14 -14.28 10.70
N GLY A 786 -20.27 -13.01 11.08
CA GLY A 786 -20.11 -11.89 10.17
C GLY A 786 -18.65 -11.66 9.75
N LEU A 787 -18.44 -11.29 8.49
CA LEU A 787 -17.13 -10.90 7.98
C LEU A 787 -16.83 -9.46 8.40
N LEU A 788 -15.76 -9.27 9.17
CA LEU A 788 -15.25 -7.94 9.54
C LEU A 788 -14.51 -7.31 8.36
N ILE A 789 -14.93 -6.11 7.96
CA ILE A 789 -14.33 -5.30 6.91
C ILE A 789 -13.87 -3.99 7.54
N ARG A 790 -12.68 -3.54 7.20
CA ARG A 790 -12.07 -2.33 7.75
C ARG A 790 -11.64 -1.37 6.65
N SER A 791 -11.52 -0.10 7.01
CA SER A 791 -10.97 0.92 6.13
C SER A 791 -10.32 2.01 6.96
N THR A 792 -9.24 2.57 6.43
CA THR A 792 -8.59 3.75 7.00
C THR A 792 -9.46 5.00 6.89
N THR A 793 -10.55 4.95 6.11
CA THR A 793 -11.48 6.06 5.93
C THR A 793 -12.92 5.63 6.22
N ASN A 794 -13.82 6.61 6.37
CA ASN A 794 -15.26 6.35 6.47
C ASN A 794 -15.92 6.04 5.12
N THR A 795 -15.13 5.89 4.06
CA THR A 795 -15.59 5.45 2.75
C THR A 795 -14.94 4.11 2.44
N ILE A 796 -15.76 3.10 2.17
CA ILE A 796 -15.29 1.75 1.84
C ILE A 796 -15.66 1.50 0.38
N THR A 797 -14.64 1.40 -0.46
CA THR A 797 -14.78 0.92 -1.84
C THR A 797 -14.49 -0.58 -1.87
N ASP A 798 -15.04 -1.27 -2.86
CA ASP A 798 -14.68 -2.64 -3.24
C ASP A 798 -15.01 -3.76 -2.23
N ALA A 799 -15.56 -3.43 -1.06
CA ALA A 799 -16.15 -4.42 -0.15
C ALA A 799 -17.27 -5.23 -0.82
N ILE A 800 -18.04 -4.59 -1.70
CA ILE A 800 -18.88 -5.25 -2.69
C ILE A 800 -18.49 -4.66 -4.05
N PRO A 801 -18.21 -5.49 -5.07
CA PRO A 801 -17.84 -5.01 -6.40
C PRO A 801 -18.84 -3.99 -6.95
N GLY A 802 -18.35 -2.79 -7.29
CA GLY A 802 -19.15 -1.70 -7.83
C GLY A 802 -20.03 -0.96 -6.81
N VAL A 803 -19.86 -1.19 -5.51
CA VAL A 803 -20.55 -0.45 -4.44
C VAL A 803 -19.54 0.32 -3.60
N THR A 804 -19.86 1.58 -3.33
CA THR A 804 -19.17 2.41 -2.35
C THR A 804 -20.07 2.59 -1.15
N LEU A 805 -19.59 2.23 0.04
CA LEU A 805 -20.26 2.44 1.31
C LEU A 805 -19.67 3.69 1.99
N THR A 806 -20.52 4.52 2.57
CA THR A 806 -20.10 5.68 3.37
C THR A 806 -20.70 5.57 4.76
N LEU A 807 -19.83 5.55 5.76
CA LEU A 807 -20.17 5.41 7.18
C LEU A 807 -20.34 6.80 7.79
N THR A 808 -21.47 7.02 8.45
CA THR A 808 -21.83 8.32 9.03
C THR A 808 -22.14 8.23 10.53
N GLY A 809 -22.36 7.03 11.04
CA GLY A 809 -22.58 6.73 12.46
C GLY A 809 -22.31 5.27 12.78
N THR A 810 -22.44 4.89 14.05
CA THR A 810 -22.40 3.49 14.52
C THR A 810 -23.78 3.07 14.99
N ASP A 811 -24.13 1.80 14.81
CA ASP A 811 -25.38 1.22 15.31
C ASP A 811 -25.17 -0.29 15.54
N ASP A 812 -25.71 -0.80 16.64
CA ASP A 812 -25.70 -2.24 16.93
C ASP A 812 -26.74 -3.00 16.09
N GLN A 813 -27.71 -2.28 15.51
CA GLN A 813 -28.70 -2.87 14.61
C GLN A 813 -28.15 -2.97 13.17
N PRO A 814 -28.41 -4.09 12.47
CA PRO A 814 -27.95 -4.27 11.10
C PRO A 814 -28.66 -3.32 10.13
N VAL A 815 -27.86 -2.62 9.32
CA VAL A 815 -28.27 -1.82 8.17
C VAL A 815 -28.25 -2.68 6.91
N THR A 816 -29.42 -2.89 6.32
CA THR A 816 -29.55 -3.54 5.01
C THR A 816 -29.28 -2.55 3.88
N VAL A 817 -28.39 -2.92 2.95
CA VAL A 817 -28.14 -2.26 1.66
C VAL A 817 -28.67 -3.14 0.54
N THR A 818 -29.61 -2.62 -0.24
CA THR A 818 -30.18 -3.30 -1.40
C THR A 818 -29.65 -2.66 -2.68
N VAL A 819 -28.97 -3.45 -3.50
CA VAL A 819 -28.55 -3.10 -4.86
C VAL A 819 -29.59 -3.63 -5.84
N GLU A 820 -30.14 -2.75 -6.66
CA GLU A 820 -31.13 -3.11 -7.69
C GLU A 820 -30.86 -2.37 -9.00
N ARG A 821 -31.49 -2.82 -10.11
CA ARG A 821 -31.38 -2.09 -11.38
C ARG A 821 -32.06 -0.74 -11.28
N ASP A 822 -31.42 0.31 -11.81
CA ASP A 822 -31.98 1.66 -11.79
C ASP A 822 -32.96 1.89 -12.96
N LEU A 823 -34.13 1.25 -12.87
CA LEU A 823 -35.20 1.38 -13.88
C LEU A 823 -35.74 2.81 -13.97
N ASP A 824 -35.69 3.57 -12.87
CA ASP A 824 -36.18 4.95 -12.80
C ASP A 824 -35.31 5.88 -13.64
N SER A 825 -33.98 5.79 -13.50
CA SER A 825 -33.03 6.54 -14.33
C SER A 825 -33.11 6.14 -15.81
N MET A 826 -33.28 4.84 -16.09
CA MET A 826 -33.50 4.36 -17.47
C MET A 826 -34.76 4.98 -18.09
N LEU A 827 -35.88 4.95 -17.36
CA LEU A 827 -37.14 5.52 -17.83
C LEU A 827 -37.05 7.05 -17.97
N SER A 828 -36.38 7.72 -17.04
CA SER A 828 -36.15 9.17 -17.08
C SER A 828 -35.36 9.58 -18.34
N THR A 829 -34.30 8.82 -18.67
CA THR A 829 -33.50 9.09 -19.87
C THR A 829 -34.29 8.85 -21.15
N LEU A 830 -35.10 7.79 -21.21
CA LEU A 830 -35.99 7.51 -22.35
C LEU A 830 -37.02 8.63 -22.52
N LYS A 831 -37.62 9.14 -21.43
CA LYS A 831 -38.50 10.31 -21.49
C LYS A 831 -37.76 11.55 -22.00
N GLY A 832 -36.55 11.80 -21.49
CA GLY A 832 -35.72 12.92 -21.93
C GLY A 832 -35.34 12.85 -23.41
N LEU A 833 -35.17 11.66 -23.99
CA LEU A 833 -35.00 11.50 -25.44
C LEU A 833 -36.23 12.00 -26.21
N VAL A 834 -37.43 11.59 -25.78
CA VAL A 834 -38.68 12.00 -26.40
C VAL A 834 -38.87 13.52 -26.29
N ASP A 835 -38.56 14.09 -25.12
CA ASP A 835 -38.64 15.53 -24.88
C ASP A 835 -37.65 16.32 -25.74
N ASP A 836 -36.41 15.86 -25.86
CA ASP A 836 -35.39 16.51 -26.71
C ASP A 836 -35.78 16.43 -28.20
N TYR A 837 -36.30 15.29 -28.64
CA TYR A 837 -36.79 15.13 -30.01
C TYR A 837 -37.98 16.05 -30.32
N ASN A 838 -38.99 16.08 -29.44
CA ASN A 838 -40.15 16.96 -29.60
C ASN A 838 -39.74 18.43 -29.54
N GLY A 839 -38.86 18.80 -28.62
CA GLY A 839 -38.32 20.14 -28.50
C GLY A 839 -37.55 20.60 -29.74
N LEU A 840 -36.77 19.70 -30.36
CA LEU A 840 -36.11 19.97 -31.64
C LEU A 840 -37.14 20.19 -32.75
N LEU A 841 -38.14 19.31 -32.88
CA LEU A 841 -39.18 19.43 -33.90
C LEU A 841 -39.98 20.72 -33.77
N ASP A 842 -40.38 21.09 -32.55
CA ASP A 842 -41.17 22.30 -32.32
C ASP A 842 -40.37 23.55 -32.64
N ARG A 843 -39.07 23.55 -32.35
CA ARG A 843 -38.20 24.66 -32.71
C ARG A 843 -37.95 24.77 -34.20
N ILE A 844 -37.78 23.64 -34.90
CA ILE A 844 -37.74 23.60 -36.37
C ILE A 844 -39.04 24.15 -36.94
N LYS A 845 -40.20 23.73 -36.44
CA LYS A 845 -41.51 24.25 -36.88
C LYS A 845 -41.64 25.75 -36.64
N GLN A 846 -41.21 26.24 -35.49
CA GLN A 846 -41.25 27.66 -35.15
C GLN A 846 -40.33 28.51 -36.04
N TYR A 847 -39.17 27.99 -36.43
CA TYR A 847 -38.28 28.69 -37.36
C TYR A 847 -38.67 28.53 -38.82
N ALA A 848 -39.43 27.48 -39.15
CA ALA A 848 -39.98 27.23 -40.48
C ALA A 848 -41.37 27.86 -40.69
N SER A 849 -42.03 28.36 -39.63
CA SER A 849 -43.33 29.00 -39.75
C SER A 849 -43.19 30.35 -40.45
N TYR A 850 -43.96 30.52 -41.54
CA TYR A 850 -44.08 31.77 -42.26
C TYR A 850 -45.01 32.72 -41.49
N ASP A 851 -44.50 33.88 -41.08
CA ASP A 851 -45.33 35.01 -40.63
C ASP A 851 -45.77 35.79 -41.88
N SER A 852 -47.08 35.97 -42.07
CA SER A 852 -47.61 36.70 -43.22
C SER A 852 -47.77 38.21 -42.96
N GLU A 853 -47.51 38.69 -41.74
CA GLU A 853 -47.59 40.11 -41.36
C GLU A 853 -46.24 40.84 -41.40
N THR A 854 -45.13 40.12 -41.59
CA THR A 854 -43.78 40.64 -41.91
C THR A 854 -43.19 39.91 -43.09
#